data_AF-A0A4S9ESN3-F1
#
_entry.id   AF-A0A4S9ESN3-F1
#
_cell.length_a   1.000
_cell.length_b   1.000
_cell.length_c   1.000
_cell.angle_alpha   90.00
_cell.angle_beta   90.00
_cell.angle_gamma   90.00
#
_symmetry.space_group_name_H-M   'P 1'
#
loop_
_entity.id
_entity.type
_entity.pdbx_description
1 polymer ?
#
loop_
_entity_poly.entity_id
_entity_poly.type
_entity_poly.pdbx_seq_one_letter_code
_entity_poly.pdbx_strand_id
1 'polypeptide(L)'
;MLTRYLPKPDLAKRAIITFFAVLMLILVWSSLSFPQKPSSIDKGTTSDTSKHPTPDAVKDPDWINPQLQLHPVSCVGPRGKRLNESTDDQLKSSFHDFASYPEPITGSFEALVLNRSWTTAEERYGPYGLGQDKEGYRFSHVSWKDVKWGTLQDQCAQENSHRLPNQAKLSEMRRFVYREPSKPEVLTKPKKNKSTKDGENKAKVDGVRPSDKEYGKQAIVLRAWSTYPYTEDDMQNLRSIVTEAALATSGKYNVFLLVDVKDLDAHIHYDDSNYTSILVQVVPAEFRDMAVLFDTTLLESWYPDVIDHTPFWQMMQPFQLFAQLYPEYDHYWQLEMDVRVTQHVGEILDSFDKFGESQPRKQSHERASWAYMPQFHGTYSEFTQKVNAAMPDGTGTWGPIQIGEEILPIGPQPPSPQPNNTEVNWQWGVGEPADLLLFNTLMDVRRLEDWPFRYWHYGFTKNEDLPYWHSPPAQGRASWNLLNAIHHAQSQQDLRIASETTLPSFALWHGLKLVGLPLPIFQDPERDRQELNFVLNGGYIDQSSDGFANGPVNTRGASLGFFVRGRSFDWVSPMPDRMMAYWKGEKQPDSDMPHVLLKKDGKIYAPAMFIHPRKTNAYRFLALPPEIRIMIYEHLTEILPILRTCHQTRDEYTHTMPPKLHLRLHCGISGDAEKKPWHISISRGRKSSSHLEEENLMLWEDFGSSHLAASMDKFDRITIRTAWAKSGSATIYSMTTRSREGKLAAKLYKGETVIEMEQGPGTEFQVLEREERVIRDQSGLEVKRAGVLSKLAKRFCEMINLEDVRVLELDA
;
A
#
# COMPACT_ATOMS: atom_id res chain seq x y z
N MET A 1 15.82 6.83 33.59
CA MET A 1 14.82 7.74 34.17
C MET A 1 13.41 7.26 33.76
N LEU A 2 13.04 6.04 34.15
CA LEU A 2 11.88 5.31 33.56
C LEU A 2 11.12 4.46 34.61
N THR A 3 11.03 4.93 35.86
CA THR A 3 10.38 4.19 36.98
C THR A 3 9.35 5.02 37.75
N ARG A 4 8.71 6.01 37.12
CA ARG A 4 7.58 6.72 37.73
C ARG A 4 6.41 6.75 36.76
N TYR A 5 5.67 5.64 36.63
CA TYR A 5 4.23 5.56 36.30
C TYR A 5 3.84 4.08 36.19
N LEU A 6 3.67 3.43 37.34
CA LEU A 6 2.93 2.17 37.43
C LEU A 6 1.98 2.28 38.64
N PRO A 7 0.66 2.04 38.49
CA PRO A 7 -0.26 2.02 39.61
C PRO A 7 -0.02 0.76 40.47
N LYS A 8 -0.16 0.89 41.79
CA LYS A 8 0.05 -0.21 42.75
C LYS A 8 -0.90 -1.38 42.45
N PRO A 9 -0.43 -2.65 42.46
CA PRO A 9 -1.28 -3.80 42.19
C PRO A 9 -2.07 -4.22 43.44
N ASP A 10 -3.32 -4.61 43.16
CA ASP A 10 -4.35 -5.09 44.08
C ASP A 10 -3.91 -6.32 44.90
N LEU A 11 -4.27 -6.33 46.19
CA LEU A 11 -3.90 -7.38 47.17
C LEU A 11 -4.42 -8.76 46.74
N ALA A 12 -5.52 -8.80 45.98
CA ALA A 12 -6.12 -10.03 45.46
C ALA A 12 -5.20 -10.77 44.46
N LYS A 13 -4.42 -10.04 43.66
CA LYS A 13 -3.49 -10.65 42.68
C LYS A 13 -2.30 -11.34 43.34
N ARG A 14 -1.84 -10.86 44.51
CA ARG A 14 -0.75 -11.49 45.26
C ARG A 14 -1.16 -12.84 45.87
N ALA A 15 -2.40 -12.98 46.33
CA ALA A 15 -2.90 -14.24 46.88
C ALA A 15 -3.00 -15.34 45.81
N ILE A 16 -3.47 -14.98 44.60
CA ILE A 16 -3.62 -15.92 43.48
C ILE A 16 -2.26 -16.40 42.97
N ILE A 17 -1.30 -15.48 42.79
CA ILE A 17 0.06 -15.83 42.32
C ILE A 17 0.78 -16.72 43.35
N THR A 18 0.60 -16.46 44.64
CA THR A 18 1.21 -17.28 45.70
C THR A 18 0.60 -18.68 45.76
N PHE A 19 -0.72 -18.81 45.54
CA PHE A 19 -1.40 -20.12 45.47
C PHE A 19 -0.91 -20.97 44.29
N PHE A 20 -0.76 -20.37 43.10
CA PHE A 20 -0.26 -21.07 41.91
C PHE A 20 1.24 -21.44 42.02
N ALA A 21 2.06 -20.62 42.67
CA ALA A 21 3.47 -20.92 42.89
C ALA A 21 3.67 -22.13 43.84
N VAL A 22 2.85 -22.25 44.89
CA VAL A 22 2.88 -23.40 45.80
C VAL A 22 2.38 -24.67 45.11
N LEU A 23 1.36 -24.58 44.27
CA LEU A 23 0.84 -25.71 43.49
C LEU A 23 1.88 -26.25 42.49
N MET A 24 2.62 -25.36 41.82
CA MET A 24 3.71 -25.72 40.90
C MET A 24 4.90 -26.37 41.62
N LEU A 25 5.25 -25.91 42.83
CA LEU A 25 6.31 -26.53 43.64
C LEU A 25 5.97 -27.95 44.08
N ILE A 26 4.70 -28.25 44.36
CA ILE A 26 4.22 -29.59 44.73
C ILE A 26 4.24 -30.55 43.52
N LEU A 27 3.93 -30.04 42.32
CA LEU A 27 3.96 -30.80 41.06
C LEU A 27 5.39 -31.11 40.59
N VAL A 28 6.32 -30.18 40.79
CA VAL A 28 7.74 -30.41 40.45
C VAL A 28 8.36 -31.46 41.40
N TRP A 29 8.00 -31.45 42.69
CA TRP A 29 8.55 -32.41 43.66
C TRP A 29 8.05 -33.86 43.46
N SER A 30 6.88 -34.05 42.85
CA SER A 30 6.32 -35.38 42.54
C SER A 30 6.88 -36.01 41.26
N SER A 31 7.60 -35.26 40.43
CA SER A 31 8.23 -35.75 39.19
C SER A 31 9.68 -36.25 39.36
N LEU A 32 10.27 -36.08 40.54
CA LEU A 32 11.66 -36.47 40.85
C LEU A 32 11.72 -37.79 41.62
N SER A 33 11.22 -38.89 41.04
CA SER A 33 11.51 -40.25 41.52
C SER A 33 11.20 -41.28 40.43
N PHE A 34 12.24 -41.80 39.76
CA PHE A 34 12.51 -43.20 39.42
C PHE A 34 13.49 -43.31 38.23
N PRO A 35 14.54 -44.17 38.28
CA PRO A 35 15.60 -44.23 37.28
C PRO A 35 15.41 -45.40 36.29
N GLN A 36 15.78 -45.22 35.02
CA GLN A 36 16.08 -46.34 34.12
C GLN A 36 17.32 -46.09 33.23
N LYS A 37 18.10 -47.18 33.12
CA LYS A 37 19.47 -47.31 32.57
C LYS A 37 19.56 -47.18 31.04
N PRO A 38 20.77 -46.95 30.49
CA PRO A 38 21.03 -46.80 29.06
C PRO A 38 21.39 -48.11 28.34
N SER A 39 21.03 -48.23 27.06
CA SER A 39 21.57 -49.20 26.10
C SER A 39 22.11 -48.44 24.88
N SER A 40 23.44 -48.27 24.81
CA SER A 40 24.35 -48.96 23.88
C SER A 40 24.28 -48.43 22.44
N ILE A 41 25.30 -47.63 22.14
CA ILE A 41 25.71 -47.11 20.84
C ILE A 41 26.30 -48.26 20.02
N ASP A 42 25.79 -48.45 18.81
CA ASP A 42 26.53 -49.15 17.75
C ASP A 42 27.11 -48.14 16.76
N LYS A 43 28.43 -48.26 16.55
CA LYS A 43 29.22 -47.49 15.60
C LYS A 43 29.29 -48.20 14.26
N GLY A 44 29.07 -47.44 13.18
CA GLY A 44 29.51 -47.76 11.82
C GLY A 44 28.81 -46.81 10.85
N THR A 45 29.39 -46.25 9.80
CA THR A 45 30.74 -46.28 9.23
C THR A 45 30.76 -45.04 8.32
N THR A 46 31.89 -44.35 8.25
CA THR A 46 32.11 -43.20 7.35
C THR A 46 31.96 -43.60 5.88
N SER A 47 31.09 -42.91 5.13
CA SER A 47 31.22 -42.80 3.68
C SER A 47 30.82 -41.40 3.21
N ASP A 48 31.84 -40.72 2.73
CA ASP A 48 31.80 -39.57 1.85
C ASP A 48 30.87 -39.82 0.63
N THR A 49 29.96 -38.90 0.34
CA THR A 49 29.51 -38.54 -1.03
C THR A 49 28.44 -37.44 -0.99
N SER A 50 28.78 -36.34 -1.64
CA SER A 50 27.88 -35.31 -2.12
C SER A 50 26.72 -35.89 -2.94
N LYS A 51 25.52 -35.94 -2.36
CA LYS A 51 24.25 -35.94 -3.11
C LYS A 51 23.25 -35.08 -2.36
N HIS A 52 22.96 -33.90 -2.93
CA HIS A 52 21.77 -33.14 -2.60
C HIS A 52 20.53 -34.04 -2.78
N PRO A 53 19.60 -34.10 -1.82
CA PRO A 53 18.30 -34.66 -2.09
C PRO A 53 17.59 -33.72 -3.07
N THR A 54 17.38 -34.18 -4.30
CA THR A 54 16.39 -33.58 -5.19
C THR A 54 15.02 -33.67 -4.50
N PRO A 55 14.23 -32.59 -4.44
CA PRO A 55 12.81 -32.71 -4.16
C PRO A 55 12.23 -33.66 -5.22
N ASP A 56 11.42 -34.62 -4.80
CA ASP A 56 10.77 -35.56 -5.70
C ASP A 56 10.16 -34.80 -6.89
N ALA A 57 10.75 -35.01 -8.07
CA ALA A 57 10.27 -34.43 -9.30
C ALA A 57 8.84 -34.91 -9.49
N VAL A 58 7.90 -33.96 -9.47
CA VAL A 58 6.54 -34.14 -9.96
C VAL A 58 6.65 -34.83 -11.32
N LYS A 59 6.19 -36.07 -11.39
CA LYS A 59 6.09 -36.78 -12.66
C LYS A 59 5.18 -35.96 -13.57
N ASP A 60 5.72 -35.67 -14.75
CA ASP A 60 5.14 -35.01 -15.92
C ASP A 60 3.67 -34.56 -15.76
N PRO A 61 3.39 -33.26 -15.61
CA PRO A 61 2.03 -32.79 -15.48
C PRO A 61 1.33 -32.80 -16.85
N ASP A 62 0.37 -33.71 -17.03
CA ASP A 62 -0.53 -33.83 -18.21
C ASP A 62 -1.31 -32.53 -18.55
N TRP A 63 -1.16 -31.45 -17.80
CA TRP A 63 -1.89 -30.18 -17.97
C TRP A 63 -1.09 -29.09 -18.70
N ILE A 64 0.23 -29.24 -18.91
CA ILE A 64 0.97 -28.25 -19.72
C ILE A 64 0.56 -28.41 -21.18
N ASN A 65 0.08 -27.33 -21.80
CA ASN A 65 -0.26 -27.31 -23.22
C ASN A 65 0.91 -27.87 -24.04
N PRO A 66 0.77 -29.00 -24.78
CA PRO A 66 1.87 -29.63 -25.51
C PRO A 66 2.55 -28.69 -26.51
N GLN A 67 1.84 -27.65 -26.98
CA GLN A 67 2.44 -26.62 -27.82
C GLN A 67 3.51 -25.83 -27.07
N LEU A 68 3.33 -25.52 -25.78
CA LEU A 68 4.34 -24.85 -24.95
C LEU A 68 5.63 -25.66 -24.80
N GLN A 69 5.61 -26.96 -25.08
CA GLN A 69 6.80 -27.83 -25.04
C GLN A 69 7.64 -27.81 -26.33
N LEU A 70 7.17 -27.18 -27.41
CA LEU A 70 7.97 -27.10 -28.65
C LEU A 70 9.24 -26.27 -28.44
N HIS A 71 10.25 -26.46 -29.30
CA HIS A 71 11.48 -25.70 -29.17
C HIS A 71 11.24 -24.20 -29.46
N PRO A 72 11.73 -23.29 -28.58
CA PRO A 72 11.64 -21.85 -28.81
C PRO A 72 12.62 -21.39 -29.89
N VAL A 73 12.25 -20.33 -30.61
CA VAL A 73 13.12 -19.62 -31.54
C VAL A 73 13.71 -18.41 -30.83
N SER A 74 15.05 -18.34 -30.73
CA SER A 74 15.75 -17.24 -30.05
C SER A 74 15.48 -15.91 -30.75
N CYS A 75 14.98 -14.92 -30.03
CA CYS A 75 14.59 -13.63 -30.59
C CYS A 75 15.78 -12.74 -30.96
N VAL A 76 15.54 -11.76 -31.84
CA VAL A 76 16.51 -10.72 -32.22
C VAL A 76 16.54 -9.62 -31.16
N GLY A 77 17.74 -9.26 -30.70
CA GLY A 77 17.98 -8.21 -29.71
C GLY A 77 18.23 -6.82 -30.32
N PRO A 78 18.48 -5.80 -29.48
CA PRO A 78 18.69 -4.42 -29.92
C PRO A 78 19.96 -4.22 -30.78
N ARG A 79 20.87 -5.20 -30.77
CA ARG A 79 22.08 -5.22 -31.63
C ARG A 79 21.87 -5.89 -32.98
N GLY A 80 20.63 -6.26 -33.33
CA GLY A 80 20.28 -6.89 -34.61
C GLY A 80 20.76 -8.34 -34.75
N LYS A 81 21.21 -8.98 -33.66
CA LYS A 81 21.61 -10.39 -33.59
C LYS A 81 20.62 -11.18 -32.75
N ARG A 82 20.53 -12.49 -32.96
CA ARG A 82 19.74 -13.35 -32.07
C ARG A 82 20.39 -13.40 -30.69
N LEU A 83 19.58 -13.46 -29.63
CA LEU A 83 20.09 -13.44 -28.25
C LEU A 83 21.03 -14.61 -27.94
N ASN A 84 20.81 -15.80 -28.52
CA ASN A 84 21.73 -16.93 -28.39
C ASN A 84 23.09 -16.73 -29.10
N GLU A 85 23.18 -15.78 -30.04
CA GLU A 85 24.40 -15.39 -30.75
C GLU A 85 25.06 -14.14 -30.17
N SER A 86 24.30 -13.35 -29.39
CA SER A 86 24.72 -12.08 -28.83
C SER A 86 25.09 -12.20 -27.36
N THR A 87 26.38 -12.28 -27.09
CA THR A 87 26.88 -12.25 -25.70
C THR A 87 26.66 -10.89 -25.02
N ASP A 88 26.47 -9.83 -25.81
CA ASP A 88 26.40 -8.45 -25.35
C ASP A 88 24.99 -8.03 -24.94
N ASP A 89 23.98 -8.82 -25.29
CA ASP A 89 22.58 -8.63 -24.90
C ASP A 89 22.18 -9.49 -23.68
N GLN A 90 23.15 -10.17 -23.05
CA GLN A 90 22.91 -11.09 -21.95
C GLN A 90 23.52 -10.58 -20.64
N LEU A 91 22.78 -10.77 -19.54
CA LEU A 91 23.31 -10.66 -18.20
C LEU A 91 24.35 -11.76 -17.95
N LYS A 92 25.55 -11.39 -17.49
CA LYS A 92 26.60 -12.35 -17.09
C LYS A 92 27.24 -11.95 -15.78
N SER A 93 27.09 -12.79 -14.76
CA SER A 93 27.87 -12.68 -13.53
C SER A 93 29.26 -13.27 -13.75
N SER A 94 30.32 -12.56 -13.33
CA SER A 94 31.69 -13.09 -13.34
C SER A 94 32.16 -13.60 -11.98
N PHE A 95 31.36 -13.42 -10.92
CA PHE A 95 31.76 -13.68 -9.55
C PHE A 95 30.87 -14.72 -8.89
N HIS A 96 31.49 -15.84 -8.51
CA HIS A 96 30.84 -16.96 -7.83
C HIS A 96 31.52 -17.17 -6.48
N ASP A 97 30.93 -16.63 -5.42
CA ASP A 97 31.32 -16.90 -4.04
C ASP A 97 30.05 -17.04 -3.20
N PHE A 98 29.70 -18.29 -2.94
CA PHE A 98 28.53 -18.63 -2.15
C PHE A 98 28.82 -18.60 -0.65
N ALA A 99 30.09 -18.64 -0.24
CA ALA A 99 30.47 -18.66 1.18
C ALA A 99 30.28 -17.28 1.83
N SER A 100 30.46 -16.21 1.06
CA SER A 100 30.23 -14.83 1.50
C SER A 100 28.82 -14.31 1.19
N TYR A 101 27.92 -15.16 0.65
CA TYR A 101 26.58 -14.74 0.26
C TYR A 101 25.72 -14.38 1.49
N PRO A 102 25.13 -13.18 1.55
CA PRO A 102 24.31 -12.79 2.69
C PRO A 102 23.03 -13.62 2.73
N GLU A 103 22.55 -13.93 3.94
CA GLU A 103 21.31 -14.65 4.14
C GLU A 103 20.14 -13.66 4.30
N PRO A 104 19.04 -13.81 3.54
CA PRO A 104 17.90 -12.92 3.66
C PRO A 104 17.26 -13.02 5.05
N ILE A 105 16.64 -11.93 5.51
CA ILE A 105 15.91 -11.92 6.79
C ILE A 105 14.56 -12.64 6.68
N THR A 106 13.94 -12.60 5.49
CA THR A 106 12.69 -13.30 5.16
C THR A 106 12.76 -13.81 3.74
N GLY A 107 11.97 -14.84 3.42
CA GLY A 107 11.99 -15.51 2.13
C GLY A 107 13.13 -16.52 1.99
N SER A 108 13.23 -17.12 0.82
CA SER A 108 14.24 -18.15 0.53
C SER A 108 14.48 -18.30 -0.96
N PHE A 109 15.76 -18.36 -1.33
CA PHE A 109 16.17 -18.70 -2.69
C PHE A 109 15.77 -20.15 -3.02
N GLU A 110 15.92 -21.05 -2.05
CA GLU A 110 15.62 -22.48 -2.18
C GLU A 110 14.13 -22.72 -2.41
N ALA A 111 13.26 -22.04 -1.65
CA ALA A 111 11.81 -22.17 -1.79
C ALA A 111 11.32 -21.70 -3.17
N LEU A 112 11.93 -20.66 -3.72
CA LEU A 112 11.62 -20.12 -5.04
C LEU A 112 12.46 -20.72 -6.16
N VAL A 113 13.38 -21.65 -5.87
CA VAL A 113 14.33 -22.23 -6.84
C VAL A 113 15.12 -21.14 -7.60
N LEU A 114 15.49 -20.08 -6.90
CA LEU A 114 16.27 -18.96 -7.43
C LEU A 114 17.77 -19.25 -7.33
N ASN A 115 18.51 -18.89 -8.37
CA ASN A 115 19.96 -18.94 -8.34
C ASN A 115 20.53 -17.80 -7.49
N ARG A 116 21.44 -18.13 -6.57
CA ARG A 116 22.28 -17.14 -5.90
C ARG A 116 23.30 -16.61 -6.91
N SER A 117 23.47 -15.30 -7.00
CA SER A 117 24.45 -14.68 -7.92
C SER A 117 24.95 -13.35 -7.38
N TRP A 118 26.19 -13.01 -7.71
CA TRP A 118 26.74 -11.69 -7.46
C TRP A 118 26.88 -10.92 -8.77
N THR A 119 26.40 -9.69 -8.83
CA THR A 119 26.53 -8.85 -10.03
C THR A 119 27.08 -7.49 -9.65
N THR A 120 28.00 -6.97 -10.45
CA THR A 120 28.33 -5.54 -10.47
C THR A 120 27.29 -4.77 -11.28
N ALA A 121 27.20 -3.45 -11.08
CA ALA A 121 26.33 -2.61 -11.90
C ALA A 121 26.71 -2.67 -13.39
N GLU A 122 28.00 -2.75 -13.72
CA GLU A 122 28.49 -2.90 -15.10
C GLU A 122 28.03 -4.22 -15.72
N GLU A 123 28.11 -5.34 -15.00
CA GLU A 123 27.62 -6.63 -15.49
C GLU A 123 26.09 -6.65 -15.64
N ARG A 124 25.37 -5.99 -14.73
CA ARG A 124 23.90 -5.99 -14.71
C ARG A 124 23.29 -5.05 -15.73
N TYR A 125 23.82 -3.84 -15.88
CA TYR A 125 23.25 -2.78 -16.72
C TYR A 125 24.13 -2.37 -17.90
N GLY A 126 25.37 -2.84 -17.98
CA GLY A 126 26.26 -2.61 -19.13
C GLY A 126 25.67 -3.07 -20.46
N PRO A 127 25.07 -4.29 -20.57
CA PRO A 127 24.36 -4.73 -21.77
C PRO A 127 23.28 -3.74 -22.25
N TYR A 128 22.71 -2.97 -21.29
CA TYR A 128 21.57 -2.07 -21.45
C TYR A 128 21.97 -0.58 -21.46
N GLY A 129 23.26 -0.30 -21.64
CA GLY A 129 23.80 1.04 -21.89
C GLY A 129 24.49 1.71 -20.71
N LEU A 130 24.62 1.07 -19.54
CA LEU A 130 25.38 1.66 -18.44
C LEU A 130 26.86 1.82 -18.84
N GLY A 131 27.32 3.08 -18.85
CA GLY A 131 28.70 3.40 -19.17
C GLY A 131 29.03 3.39 -20.66
N GLN A 132 28.03 3.34 -21.56
CA GLN A 132 28.26 3.35 -23.01
C GLN A 132 29.08 4.56 -23.49
N ASP A 133 28.92 5.71 -22.85
CA ASP A 133 29.66 6.94 -23.21
C ASP A 133 31.04 7.04 -22.54
N LYS A 134 31.47 6.01 -21.79
CA LYS A 134 32.76 6.00 -21.07
C LYS A 134 33.82 5.23 -21.86
N GLU A 135 35.07 5.67 -21.74
CA GLU A 135 36.22 4.95 -22.27
C GLU A 135 36.34 3.57 -21.61
N GLY A 136 36.59 2.53 -22.42
CA GLY A 136 36.67 1.14 -21.94
C GLY A 136 35.32 0.42 -21.83
N TYR A 137 34.24 0.97 -22.40
CA TYR A 137 32.96 0.26 -22.53
C TYR A 137 33.13 -1.08 -23.24
N ARG A 138 32.66 -2.16 -22.60
CA ARG A 138 32.95 -3.54 -22.99
C ARG A 138 31.98 -4.14 -24.00
N PHE A 139 30.84 -3.50 -24.23
CA PHE A 139 29.77 -4.02 -25.06
C PHE A 139 29.70 -3.26 -26.39
N SER A 140 29.16 -3.90 -27.41
CA SER A 140 28.89 -3.24 -28.69
C SER A 140 27.92 -2.08 -28.47
N HIS A 141 28.23 -0.90 -29.04
CA HIS A 141 27.40 0.30 -28.93
C HIS A 141 26.04 0.12 -29.61
N VAL A 142 25.00 0.69 -29.00
CA VAL A 142 23.64 0.73 -29.54
C VAL A 142 23.16 2.18 -29.61
N SER A 143 22.54 2.55 -30.72
CA SER A 143 21.80 3.82 -30.83
C SER A 143 20.42 3.63 -30.22
N TRP A 144 20.33 3.70 -28.88
CA TRP A 144 19.12 3.34 -28.13
C TRP A 144 17.87 4.08 -28.61
N LYS A 145 17.97 5.39 -28.92
CA LYS A 145 16.88 6.21 -29.45
C LYS A 145 16.21 5.66 -30.73
N ASP A 146 16.95 4.87 -31.50
CA ASP A 146 16.49 4.30 -32.77
C ASP A 146 15.93 2.87 -32.60
N VAL A 147 16.14 2.25 -31.43
CA VAL A 147 15.56 0.95 -31.09
C VAL A 147 14.04 1.09 -30.99
N LYS A 148 13.33 0.05 -31.43
CA LYS A 148 11.87 -0.05 -31.41
C LYS A 148 11.46 -1.28 -30.61
N TRP A 149 11.32 -1.08 -29.31
CA TRP A 149 11.14 -2.18 -28.35
C TRP A 149 9.83 -2.93 -28.56
N GLY A 150 8.73 -2.24 -28.91
CA GLY A 150 7.48 -2.91 -29.30
C GLY A 150 7.64 -3.76 -30.55
N THR A 151 8.35 -3.25 -31.56
CA THR A 151 8.62 -3.96 -32.81
C THR A 151 9.47 -5.21 -32.61
N LEU A 152 10.52 -5.15 -31.77
CA LEU A 152 11.33 -6.33 -31.43
C LEU A 152 10.51 -7.41 -30.73
N GLN A 153 9.61 -7.01 -29.84
CA GLN A 153 8.69 -7.92 -29.17
C GLN A 153 7.71 -8.57 -30.16
N ASP A 154 7.19 -7.82 -31.13
CA ASP A 154 6.29 -8.36 -32.17
C ASP A 154 6.96 -9.37 -33.08
N GLN A 155 8.21 -9.10 -33.49
CA GLN A 155 8.99 -10.04 -34.28
C GLN A 155 9.25 -11.33 -33.51
N CYS A 156 9.66 -11.20 -32.24
CA CYS A 156 9.87 -12.32 -31.32
C CYS A 156 8.60 -13.18 -31.15
N ALA A 157 7.47 -12.51 -30.93
CA ALA A 157 6.14 -13.13 -30.84
C ALA A 157 5.74 -13.87 -32.12
N GLN A 158 5.95 -13.25 -33.28
CA GLN A 158 5.62 -13.85 -34.58
C GLN A 158 6.43 -15.12 -34.84
N GLU A 159 7.75 -15.09 -34.60
CA GLU A 159 8.63 -16.25 -34.75
C GLU A 159 8.31 -17.40 -33.79
N ASN A 160 7.67 -17.11 -32.65
CA ASN A 160 7.29 -18.09 -31.63
C ASN A 160 5.78 -18.42 -31.61
N SER A 161 5.04 -17.99 -32.63
CA SER A 161 3.58 -18.18 -32.73
C SER A 161 3.13 -19.66 -32.81
N HIS A 162 4.03 -20.56 -33.20
CA HIS A 162 3.80 -22.02 -33.15
C HIS A 162 3.66 -22.55 -31.73
N ARG A 163 4.22 -21.83 -30.76
CA ARG A 163 4.30 -22.20 -29.36
C ARG A 163 3.34 -21.40 -28.49
N LEU A 164 3.21 -20.11 -28.81
CA LEU A 164 2.39 -19.13 -28.10
C LEU A 164 1.41 -18.51 -29.12
N PRO A 165 0.22 -19.11 -29.35
CA PRO A 165 -0.75 -18.59 -30.31
C PRO A 165 -1.39 -17.28 -29.85
N ASN A 166 -2.18 -16.63 -30.72
CA ASN A 166 -2.96 -15.41 -30.41
C ASN A 166 -2.11 -14.18 -30.01
N GLN A 167 -1.00 -13.96 -30.71
CA GLN A 167 -0.12 -12.82 -30.47
C GLN A 167 -0.77 -11.50 -30.90
N ALA A 168 -0.98 -10.57 -29.97
CA ALA A 168 -1.22 -9.18 -30.32
C ALA A 168 0.07 -8.53 -30.84
N LYS A 169 -0.07 -7.67 -31.84
CA LYS A 169 0.99 -6.81 -32.34
C LYS A 169 1.01 -5.51 -31.54
N LEU A 170 2.04 -5.31 -30.74
CA LEU A 170 2.30 -4.10 -29.97
C LEU A 170 2.52 -2.90 -30.91
N SER A 171 3.25 -3.07 -32.01
CA SER A 171 3.50 -2.00 -32.99
C SER A 171 2.22 -1.49 -33.66
N GLU A 172 1.17 -2.30 -33.72
CA GLU A 172 -0.18 -1.93 -34.15
C GLU A 172 -1.04 -1.52 -32.93
N MET A 173 -0.49 -0.68 -32.05
CA MET A 173 -1.03 -0.35 -30.72
C MET A 173 -2.55 -0.15 -30.71
N ARG A 174 -3.26 -1.01 -29.97
CA ARG A 174 -4.68 -0.80 -29.65
C ARG A 174 -4.80 0.31 -28.62
N ARG A 175 -5.18 1.51 -29.08
CA ARG A 175 -5.42 2.62 -28.16
C ARG A 175 -6.55 2.27 -27.21
N PHE A 176 -6.47 2.81 -26.00
CA PHE A 176 -7.60 2.74 -25.10
C PHE A 176 -8.77 3.55 -25.67
N VAL A 177 -9.91 2.88 -25.79
CA VAL A 177 -11.11 3.42 -26.43
C VAL A 177 -12.07 3.90 -25.36
N TYR A 178 -12.58 5.13 -25.54
CA TYR A 178 -13.61 5.71 -24.67
C TYR A 178 -14.88 4.87 -24.69
N ARG A 179 -15.52 4.66 -23.53
CA ARG A 179 -16.78 3.92 -23.47
C ARG A 179 -17.93 4.83 -23.87
N GLU A 180 -18.60 4.54 -24.99
CA GLU A 180 -19.86 5.18 -25.34
C GLU A 180 -21.00 4.60 -24.48
N PRO A 181 -21.72 5.41 -23.68
CA PRO A 181 -22.80 4.91 -22.81
C PRO A 181 -23.92 4.17 -23.56
N SER A 182 -24.09 4.47 -24.85
CA SER A 182 -25.13 3.90 -25.72
C SER A 182 -24.77 2.53 -26.32
N LYS A 183 -23.52 2.07 -26.21
CA LYS A 183 -23.05 0.80 -26.77
C LYS A 183 -22.86 -0.24 -25.65
N PRO A 184 -23.54 -1.40 -25.70
CA PRO A 184 -23.26 -2.48 -24.76
C PRO A 184 -21.83 -2.98 -24.96
N GLU A 185 -21.18 -3.37 -23.86
CA GLU A 185 -19.82 -3.92 -23.84
C GLU A 185 -19.71 -5.06 -24.85
N VAL A 186 -18.93 -4.86 -25.92
CA VAL A 186 -18.83 -5.84 -27.01
C VAL A 186 -17.78 -6.88 -26.65
N LEU A 187 -18.10 -7.76 -25.70
CA LEU A 187 -17.41 -9.05 -25.54
C LEU A 187 -18.46 -10.15 -25.30
N THR A 188 -18.72 -10.90 -26.36
CA THR A 188 -19.55 -12.13 -26.44
C THR A 188 -21.01 -12.03 -25.97
N LYS A 189 -21.93 -11.83 -26.91
CA LYS A 189 -23.38 -11.96 -26.70
C LYS A 189 -23.74 -13.29 -25.99
N PRO A 190 -24.34 -13.27 -24.78
CA PRO A 190 -25.11 -14.39 -24.30
C PRO A 190 -26.41 -14.46 -25.12
N LYS A 191 -26.77 -15.64 -25.63
CA LYS A 191 -28.13 -15.87 -26.14
C LYS A 191 -29.11 -15.50 -25.02
N LYS A 192 -30.03 -14.57 -25.29
CA LYS A 192 -31.12 -14.18 -24.39
C LYS A 192 -31.87 -15.44 -23.90
N ASN A 193 -31.57 -15.89 -22.68
CA ASN A 193 -32.51 -16.72 -21.94
C ASN A 193 -33.44 -15.79 -21.17
N LYS A 194 -34.74 -16.01 -21.38
CA LYS A 194 -35.83 -15.25 -20.77
C LYS A 194 -35.69 -15.26 -19.24
N SER A 195 -35.69 -14.05 -18.69
CA SER A 195 -36.15 -13.65 -17.36
C SER A 195 -36.63 -14.78 -16.44
N THR A 196 -35.84 -15.09 -15.43
CA THR A 196 -36.38 -15.38 -14.09
C THR A 196 -36.33 -14.07 -13.32
N LYS A 197 -37.51 -13.52 -13.03
CA LYS A 197 -37.68 -12.54 -11.96
C LYS A 197 -37.33 -13.27 -10.67
N ASP A 198 -36.22 -12.88 -10.04
CA ASP A 198 -35.91 -12.95 -8.60
C ASP A 198 -34.37 -12.80 -8.44
N GLY A 199 -33.92 -11.65 -7.89
CA GLY A 199 -32.52 -11.40 -7.49
C GLY A 199 -31.87 -10.15 -8.10
N GLU A 200 -32.35 -8.95 -7.76
CA GLU A 200 -31.74 -7.68 -8.16
C GLU A 200 -30.40 -7.44 -7.41
N ASN A 201 -29.38 -6.93 -8.12
CA ASN A 201 -28.04 -6.45 -7.69
C ASN A 201 -26.79 -7.38 -7.77
N LYS A 202 -26.85 -8.56 -8.40
CA LYS A 202 -25.64 -9.38 -8.62
C LYS A 202 -25.10 -9.21 -10.05
N ALA A 203 -23.92 -8.62 -10.22
CA ALA A 203 -23.24 -8.62 -11.51
C ALA A 203 -22.71 -10.03 -11.77
N LYS A 204 -23.13 -10.58 -12.91
CA LYS A 204 -22.57 -11.83 -13.40
C LYS A 204 -21.27 -11.49 -14.12
N VAL A 205 -20.17 -12.10 -13.71
CA VAL A 205 -18.90 -12.03 -14.44
C VAL A 205 -19.05 -12.79 -15.75
N ASP A 206 -18.93 -12.09 -16.87
CA ASP A 206 -18.99 -12.70 -18.20
C ASP A 206 -17.60 -13.17 -18.65
N GLY A 207 -17.53 -14.27 -19.41
CA GLY A 207 -16.29 -14.71 -20.07
C GLY A 207 -15.24 -15.41 -19.18
N VAL A 208 -15.59 -15.88 -17.97
CA VAL A 208 -14.67 -16.60 -17.07
C VAL A 208 -13.93 -17.74 -17.81
N ARG A 209 -12.60 -17.69 -17.79
CA ARG A 209 -11.73 -18.69 -18.42
C ARG A 209 -11.52 -19.88 -17.49
N PRO A 210 -11.42 -21.12 -18.01
CA PRO A 210 -11.03 -22.27 -17.22
C PRO A 210 -9.64 -22.07 -16.61
N SER A 211 -9.46 -22.44 -15.33
CA SER A 211 -8.18 -22.31 -14.62
C SER A 211 -7.10 -23.29 -15.10
N ASP A 212 -7.50 -24.32 -15.84
CA ASP A 212 -6.66 -25.40 -16.37
C ASP A 212 -6.22 -25.20 -17.83
N LYS A 213 -6.71 -24.14 -18.49
CA LYS A 213 -6.39 -23.86 -19.91
C LYS A 213 -5.46 -22.68 -20.04
N GLU A 214 -4.25 -22.96 -20.53
CA GLU A 214 -3.21 -21.97 -20.73
C GLU A 214 -2.91 -21.68 -22.20
N TYR A 215 -2.67 -20.40 -22.49
CA TYR A 215 -2.02 -19.94 -23.71
C TYR A 215 -0.55 -19.56 -23.45
N GLY A 216 -0.11 -19.57 -22.18
CA GLY A 216 1.29 -19.43 -21.74
C GLY A 216 1.84 -18.01 -21.86
N LYS A 217 0.96 -17.02 -22.07
CA LYS A 217 1.35 -15.65 -22.43
C LYS A 217 1.00 -14.66 -21.33
N GLN A 218 1.93 -13.75 -21.02
CA GLN A 218 1.76 -12.78 -19.94
C GLN A 218 2.13 -11.36 -20.36
N ALA A 219 1.52 -10.37 -19.71
CA ALA A 219 1.87 -8.96 -19.87
C ALA A 219 2.59 -8.44 -18.62
N ILE A 220 3.59 -7.58 -18.79
CA ILE A 220 4.21 -6.79 -17.74
C ILE A 220 3.85 -5.34 -17.99
N VAL A 221 3.11 -4.74 -17.07
CA VAL A 221 2.62 -3.36 -17.17
C VAL A 221 3.36 -2.51 -16.15
N LEU A 222 4.16 -1.58 -16.66
CA LEU A 222 4.89 -0.58 -15.89
C LEU A 222 4.17 0.76 -16.05
N ARG A 223 3.82 1.40 -14.94
CA ARG A 223 2.98 2.60 -14.95
C ARG A 223 3.77 3.86 -14.65
N ALA A 224 3.56 4.88 -15.48
CA ALA A 224 4.20 6.17 -15.35
C ALA A 224 3.17 7.29 -15.48
N TRP A 225 3.48 8.46 -14.94
CA TRP A 225 2.74 9.69 -15.25
C TRP A 225 3.33 10.34 -16.49
N SER A 226 2.56 11.15 -17.21
CA SER A 226 3.06 11.98 -18.31
C SER A 226 4.16 12.96 -17.91
N THR A 227 4.30 13.22 -16.60
CA THR A 227 5.34 14.06 -16.01
C THR A 227 6.54 13.26 -15.46
N TYR A 228 6.57 11.92 -15.65
CA TYR A 228 7.66 11.08 -15.15
C TYR A 228 8.98 11.40 -15.88
N PRO A 229 10.03 11.85 -15.17
CA PRO A 229 11.31 12.14 -15.81
C PRO A 229 12.12 10.85 -15.91
N TYR A 230 12.18 10.28 -17.12
CA TYR A 230 12.97 9.08 -17.38
C TYR A 230 14.47 9.38 -17.25
N THR A 231 15.10 8.88 -16.18
CA THR A 231 16.55 8.98 -15.98
C THR A 231 17.27 7.83 -16.67
N GLU A 232 18.58 7.94 -16.90
CA GLU A 232 19.37 6.83 -17.46
C GLU A 232 19.26 5.52 -16.66
N ASP A 233 19.06 5.59 -15.34
CA ASP A 233 18.81 4.41 -14.50
C ASP A 233 17.48 3.73 -14.86
N ASP A 234 16.43 4.53 -15.10
CA ASP A 234 15.13 4.02 -15.55
C ASP A 234 15.23 3.42 -16.95
N MET A 235 15.94 4.10 -17.87
CA MET A 235 16.14 3.61 -19.23
C MET A 235 16.85 2.24 -19.22
N GLN A 236 17.93 2.09 -18.44
CA GLN A 236 18.67 0.83 -18.30
C GLN A 236 17.80 -0.29 -17.71
N ASN A 237 16.97 0.03 -16.73
CA ASN A 237 16.05 -0.94 -16.11
C ASN A 237 14.92 -1.35 -17.07
N LEU A 238 14.34 -0.42 -17.83
CA LEU A 238 13.32 -0.76 -18.83
C LEU A 238 13.89 -1.63 -19.94
N ARG A 239 15.07 -1.27 -20.49
CA ARG A 239 15.76 -2.07 -21.51
C ARG A 239 16.07 -3.48 -21.01
N SER A 240 16.48 -3.62 -19.74
CA SER A 240 16.74 -4.93 -19.16
C SER A 240 15.48 -5.77 -19.00
N ILE A 241 14.38 -5.19 -18.51
CA ILE A 241 13.10 -5.89 -18.38
C ILE A 241 12.61 -6.38 -19.75
N VAL A 242 12.64 -5.53 -20.79
CA VAL A 242 12.22 -5.96 -22.14
C VAL A 242 13.12 -7.06 -22.70
N THR A 243 14.44 -6.91 -22.58
CA THR A 243 15.38 -7.90 -23.12
C THR A 243 15.28 -9.24 -22.38
N GLU A 244 15.25 -9.22 -21.06
CA GLU A 244 15.32 -10.42 -20.21
C GLU A 244 13.96 -11.10 -20.06
N ALA A 245 12.87 -10.33 -19.94
CA ALA A 245 11.54 -10.91 -19.81
C ALA A 245 10.93 -11.19 -21.18
N ALA A 246 10.86 -10.24 -22.11
CA ALA A 246 10.16 -10.49 -23.37
C ALA A 246 11.00 -11.29 -24.37
N LEU A 247 12.23 -10.84 -24.66
CA LEU A 247 13.03 -11.40 -25.75
C LEU A 247 13.73 -12.71 -25.34
N ALA A 248 14.38 -12.76 -24.17
CA ALA A 248 15.14 -13.94 -23.73
C ALA A 248 14.26 -15.14 -23.39
N THR A 249 12.99 -14.91 -23.02
CA THR A 249 12.00 -15.98 -22.81
C THR A 249 11.22 -16.34 -24.08
N SER A 250 11.66 -15.84 -25.24
CA SER A 250 11.06 -16.13 -26.55
C SER A 250 9.57 -15.77 -26.64
N GLY A 251 9.21 -14.60 -26.13
CA GLY A 251 7.86 -14.03 -26.23
C GLY A 251 6.87 -14.49 -25.16
N LYS A 252 7.32 -15.18 -24.09
CA LYS A 252 6.44 -15.53 -22.95
C LYS A 252 5.81 -14.29 -22.32
N TYR A 253 6.57 -13.19 -22.26
CA TYR A 253 6.11 -11.90 -21.77
C TYR A 253 6.06 -10.85 -22.88
N ASN A 254 5.09 -9.95 -22.80
CA ASN A 254 5.16 -8.64 -23.44
C ASN A 254 5.20 -7.54 -22.39
N VAL A 255 6.02 -6.52 -22.61
CA VAL A 255 6.23 -5.40 -21.70
C VAL A 255 5.59 -4.15 -22.28
N PHE A 256 4.82 -3.45 -21.43
CA PHE A 256 4.07 -2.25 -21.76
C PHE A 256 4.42 -1.13 -20.78
N LEU A 257 4.50 0.09 -21.32
CA LEU A 257 4.36 1.31 -20.51
C LEU A 257 2.90 1.75 -20.55
N LEU A 258 2.27 1.89 -19.40
CA LEU A 258 0.92 2.44 -19.29
C LEU A 258 1.03 3.84 -18.65
N VAL A 259 0.80 4.87 -19.46
CA VAL A 259 1.12 6.26 -19.13
C VAL A 259 -0.16 7.04 -18.84
N ASP A 260 -0.24 7.54 -17.61
CA ASP A 260 -1.32 8.36 -17.07
C ASP A 260 -1.09 9.83 -17.45
N VAL A 261 -1.88 10.34 -18.40
CA VAL A 261 -1.81 11.70 -18.90
C VAL A 261 -2.60 12.63 -17.98
N LYS A 262 -1.87 13.54 -17.32
CA LYS A 262 -2.45 14.52 -16.38
C LYS A 262 -3.05 15.75 -17.03
N ASP A 263 -2.71 16.01 -18.28
CA ASP A 263 -3.29 17.11 -19.07
C ASP A 263 -4.60 16.65 -19.71
N LEU A 264 -5.72 16.94 -19.06
CA LEU A 264 -7.06 16.54 -19.54
C LEU A 264 -7.53 17.36 -20.76
N ASP A 265 -6.95 18.54 -20.98
CA ASP A 265 -7.26 19.41 -22.12
C ASP A 265 -6.61 18.89 -23.42
N ALA A 266 -5.71 17.91 -23.32
CA ALA A 266 -5.11 17.26 -24.48
C ALA A 266 -6.10 16.39 -25.27
N HIS A 267 -7.22 15.97 -24.66
CA HIS A 267 -8.29 15.18 -25.30
C HIS A 267 -7.77 13.95 -26.08
N ILE A 268 -6.82 13.22 -25.50
CA ILE A 268 -6.05 12.15 -26.17
C ILE A 268 -6.91 10.99 -26.71
N HIS A 269 -8.14 10.84 -26.23
CA HIS A 269 -9.08 9.79 -26.66
C HIS A 269 -9.98 10.19 -27.84
N TYR A 270 -9.99 11.46 -28.24
CA TYR A 270 -10.83 11.99 -29.32
C TYR A 270 -10.05 12.44 -30.56
N ASP A 271 -8.75 12.74 -30.41
CA ASP A 271 -7.89 13.24 -31.49
C ASP A 271 -6.59 12.44 -31.60
N ASP A 272 -6.41 11.79 -32.75
CA ASP A 272 -5.23 10.97 -33.05
C ASP A 272 -3.92 11.76 -33.13
N SER A 273 -4.00 13.01 -33.56
CA SER A 273 -2.85 13.93 -33.62
C SER A 273 -2.43 14.31 -32.21
N ASN A 274 -3.38 14.61 -31.32
CA ASN A 274 -3.07 14.93 -29.93
C ASN A 274 -2.47 13.73 -29.20
N TYR A 275 -3.05 12.54 -29.35
CA TYR A 275 -2.48 11.31 -28.77
C TYR A 275 -1.01 11.13 -29.18
N THR A 276 -0.73 11.25 -30.49
CA THR A 276 0.63 11.10 -31.04
C THR A 276 1.56 12.19 -30.51
N SER A 277 1.10 13.43 -30.46
CA SER A 277 1.89 14.56 -29.94
C SER A 277 2.27 14.37 -28.48
N ILE A 278 1.31 14.00 -27.63
CA ILE A 278 1.57 13.72 -26.20
C ILE A 278 2.52 12.54 -26.05
N LEU A 279 2.29 11.43 -26.76
CA LEU A 279 3.19 10.27 -26.73
C LEU A 279 4.64 10.65 -27.06
N VAL A 280 4.85 11.47 -28.09
CA VAL A 280 6.18 11.95 -28.49
C VAL A 280 6.82 12.83 -27.41
N GLN A 281 6.01 13.66 -26.75
CA GLN A 281 6.45 14.58 -25.71
C GLN A 281 6.85 13.86 -24.41
N VAL A 282 6.08 12.86 -23.99
CA VAL A 282 6.17 12.30 -22.63
C VAL A 282 6.87 10.95 -22.55
N VAL A 283 7.02 10.23 -23.66
CA VAL A 283 7.69 8.92 -23.70
C VAL A 283 8.98 8.98 -24.54
N PRO A 284 10.12 8.48 -24.03
CA PRO A 284 11.36 8.40 -24.78
C PRO A 284 11.21 7.64 -26.10
N ALA A 285 11.93 8.09 -27.14
CA ALA A 285 11.77 7.64 -28.52
C ALA A 285 11.84 6.12 -28.73
N GLU A 286 12.61 5.42 -27.89
CA GLU A 286 12.82 3.98 -27.98
C GLU A 286 11.62 3.15 -27.46
N PHE A 287 10.83 3.71 -26.55
CA PHE A 287 9.73 3.01 -25.86
C PHE A 287 8.34 3.38 -26.39
N ARG A 288 8.23 4.31 -27.33
CA ARG A 288 6.93 4.83 -27.81
C ARG A 288 6.05 3.75 -28.43
N ASP A 289 6.63 2.74 -29.07
CA ASP A 289 5.90 1.66 -29.74
C ASP A 289 5.48 0.52 -28.79
N MET A 290 5.71 0.66 -27.49
CA MET A 290 5.20 -0.22 -26.43
C MET A 290 4.44 0.56 -25.34
N ALA A 291 4.06 1.82 -25.61
CA ALA A 291 3.46 2.72 -24.63
C ALA A 291 1.99 3.05 -24.94
N VAL A 292 1.11 2.74 -23.99
CA VAL A 292 -0.33 3.01 -24.05
C VAL A 292 -0.65 4.19 -23.16
N LEU A 293 -1.34 5.21 -23.69
CA LEU A 293 -1.77 6.37 -22.92
C LEU A 293 -3.21 6.18 -22.41
N PHE A 294 -3.48 6.72 -21.22
CA PHE A 294 -4.81 6.87 -20.67
C PHE A 294 -4.89 8.14 -19.81
N ASP A 295 -6.09 8.63 -19.54
CA ASP A 295 -6.32 9.70 -18.57
C ASP A 295 -7.51 9.38 -17.66
N THR A 296 -7.81 10.26 -16.70
CA THR A 296 -8.93 10.08 -15.78
C THR A 296 -10.28 10.07 -16.48
N THR A 297 -10.45 10.82 -17.58
CA THR A 297 -11.74 10.89 -18.31
C THR A 297 -12.12 9.55 -18.92
N LEU A 298 -11.12 8.76 -19.32
CA LEU A 298 -11.33 7.38 -19.74
C LEU A 298 -11.87 6.53 -18.59
N LEU A 299 -11.27 6.62 -17.40
CA LEU A 299 -11.71 5.83 -16.25
C LEU A 299 -13.15 6.19 -15.85
N GLU A 300 -13.49 7.48 -15.84
CA GLU A 300 -14.85 7.98 -15.61
C GLU A 300 -15.84 7.39 -16.63
N SER A 301 -15.44 7.23 -17.90
CA SER A 301 -16.30 6.62 -18.91
C SER A 301 -16.58 5.14 -18.66
N TRP A 302 -15.59 4.41 -18.13
CA TRP A 302 -15.69 2.96 -17.92
C TRP A 302 -16.29 2.60 -16.56
N TYR A 303 -16.10 3.45 -15.55
CA TYR A 303 -16.53 3.27 -14.16
C TYR A 303 -17.33 4.49 -13.65
N PRO A 304 -18.47 4.83 -14.29
CA PRO A 304 -19.17 6.10 -14.06
C PRO A 304 -19.73 6.29 -12.65
N ASP A 305 -19.96 5.20 -11.90
CA ASP A 305 -20.47 5.25 -10.52
C ASP A 305 -19.34 5.44 -9.49
N VAL A 306 -18.08 5.26 -9.91
CA VAL A 306 -16.92 5.46 -9.05
C VAL A 306 -16.55 6.94 -9.03
N ILE A 307 -16.72 7.59 -7.88
CA ILE A 307 -16.58 9.05 -7.76
C ILE A 307 -15.14 9.58 -7.72
N ASP A 308 -14.17 8.71 -7.40
CA ASP A 308 -12.78 9.09 -7.23
C ASP A 308 -11.87 8.01 -7.83
N HIS A 309 -11.23 8.34 -8.95
CA HIS A 309 -10.33 7.46 -9.71
C HIS A 309 -8.85 7.65 -9.34
N THR A 310 -8.56 8.39 -8.27
CA THR A 310 -7.17 8.68 -7.90
C THR A 310 -6.39 7.41 -7.54
N PRO A 311 -5.06 7.40 -7.73
CA PRO A 311 -4.20 6.27 -7.40
C PRO A 311 -4.33 5.73 -5.97
N PHE A 312 -4.68 6.56 -4.98
CA PHE A 312 -4.87 6.08 -3.60
C PHE A 312 -6.00 5.05 -3.51
N TRP A 313 -7.08 5.27 -4.26
CA TRP A 313 -8.29 4.47 -4.17
C TRP A 313 -8.37 3.43 -5.27
N GLN A 314 -8.13 3.85 -6.51
CA GLN A 314 -8.51 3.08 -7.70
C GLN A 314 -7.32 2.80 -8.62
N MET A 315 -6.14 2.62 -8.03
CA MET A 315 -4.92 2.26 -8.75
C MET A 315 -5.10 1.07 -9.71
N MET A 316 -6.00 0.13 -9.43
CA MET A 316 -6.21 -1.05 -10.26
C MET A 316 -7.08 -0.82 -11.49
N GLN A 317 -7.81 0.30 -11.58
CA GLN A 317 -8.71 0.58 -12.71
C GLN A 317 -8.03 0.66 -14.08
N PRO A 318 -6.87 1.32 -14.24
CA PRO A 318 -6.13 1.28 -15.49
C PRO A 318 -5.63 -0.13 -15.83
N PHE A 319 -5.28 -0.91 -14.81
CA PHE A 319 -4.74 -2.26 -14.97
C PHE A 319 -5.82 -3.27 -15.35
N GLN A 320 -6.98 -3.19 -14.73
CA GLN A 320 -8.12 -4.03 -15.07
C GLN A 320 -8.67 -3.64 -16.46
N LEU A 321 -8.67 -2.35 -16.82
CA LEU A 321 -9.06 -1.90 -18.15
C LEU A 321 -8.05 -2.36 -19.23
N PHE A 322 -6.76 -2.36 -18.90
CA PHE A 322 -5.74 -2.95 -19.77
C PHE A 322 -6.06 -4.41 -20.09
N ALA A 323 -6.40 -5.22 -19.09
CA ALA A 323 -6.77 -6.63 -19.31
C ALA A 323 -8.04 -6.83 -20.14
N GLN A 324 -9.00 -5.89 -20.09
CA GLN A 324 -10.18 -5.92 -20.96
C GLN A 324 -9.84 -5.63 -22.42
N LEU A 325 -8.98 -4.65 -22.66
CA LEU A 325 -8.63 -4.19 -24.01
C LEU A 325 -7.51 -5.02 -24.66
N TYR A 326 -6.72 -5.71 -23.83
CA TYR A 326 -5.66 -6.63 -24.22
C TYR A 326 -5.92 -8.04 -23.66
N PRO A 327 -7.00 -8.72 -24.05
CA PRO A 327 -7.43 -9.97 -23.42
C PRO A 327 -6.58 -11.19 -23.80
N GLU A 328 -5.66 -11.10 -24.74
CA GLU A 328 -4.85 -12.25 -25.21
C GLU A 328 -3.84 -12.80 -24.18
N TYR A 329 -3.68 -12.14 -23.03
CA TYR A 329 -2.81 -12.61 -21.95
C TYR A 329 -3.59 -13.40 -20.90
N ASP A 330 -2.95 -14.41 -20.32
CA ASP A 330 -3.51 -15.18 -19.21
C ASP A 330 -3.32 -14.45 -17.88
N HIS A 331 -2.16 -13.82 -17.73
CA HIS A 331 -1.76 -13.12 -16.51
C HIS A 331 -1.07 -11.80 -16.83
N TYR A 332 -1.19 -10.87 -15.89
CA TYR A 332 -0.70 -9.51 -15.99
C TYR A 332 0.12 -9.23 -14.73
N TRP A 333 1.36 -8.80 -14.92
CA TRP A 333 2.20 -8.25 -13.87
C TRP A 333 2.00 -6.75 -13.81
N GLN A 334 1.76 -6.22 -12.61
CA GLN A 334 1.88 -4.80 -12.33
C GLN A 334 3.16 -4.57 -11.53
N LEU A 335 4.10 -3.86 -12.14
CA LEU A 335 5.36 -3.44 -11.51
C LEU A 335 5.42 -1.91 -11.47
N GLU A 336 5.92 -1.36 -10.38
CA GLU A 336 6.22 0.07 -10.31
C GLU A 336 7.53 0.40 -11.05
N MET A 337 7.63 1.63 -11.55
CA MET A 337 8.81 2.12 -12.28
C MET A 337 10.09 2.15 -11.43
N ASP A 338 9.97 2.10 -10.11
CA ASP A 338 11.05 2.14 -9.13
C ASP A 338 11.44 0.76 -8.58
N VAL A 339 10.91 -0.33 -9.15
CA VAL A 339 11.43 -1.67 -8.89
C VAL A 339 12.76 -1.86 -9.61
N ARG A 340 13.72 -2.48 -8.93
CA ARG A 340 14.99 -2.93 -9.53
C ARG A 340 15.22 -4.39 -9.21
N VAL A 341 15.89 -5.09 -10.11
CA VAL A 341 16.25 -6.50 -9.95
C VAL A 341 17.73 -6.65 -10.31
N THR A 342 18.55 -7.17 -9.40
CA THR A 342 20.01 -7.33 -9.64
C THR A 342 20.37 -8.60 -10.41
N GLN A 343 19.37 -9.36 -10.84
CA GLN A 343 19.47 -10.61 -11.61
C GLN A 343 18.59 -10.52 -12.88
N HIS A 344 18.61 -11.59 -13.69
CA HIS A 344 17.78 -11.77 -14.87
C HIS A 344 16.28 -11.78 -14.54
N VAL A 345 15.55 -10.76 -14.98
CA VAL A 345 14.14 -10.54 -14.64
C VAL A 345 13.25 -11.69 -15.11
N GLY A 346 13.45 -12.18 -16.34
CA GLY A 346 12.64 -13.26 -16.91
C GLY A 346 12.74 -14.58 -16.13
N GLU A 347 13.91 -14.88 -15.55
CA GLU A 347 14.12 -16.12 -14.77
C GLU A 347 13.43 -16.03 -13.41
N ILE A 348 13.50 -14.85 -12.78
CA ILE A 348 12.85 -14.60 -11.49
C ILE A 348 11.33 -14.69 -11.63
N LEU A 349 10.75 -14.03 -12.64
CA LEU A 349 9.29 -14.07 -12.86
C LEU A 349 8.81 -15.49 -13.19
N ASP A 350 9.56 -16.23 -14.01
CA ASP A 350 9.25 -17.64 -14.30
C ASP A 350 9.31 -18.53 -13.06
N SER A 351 10.26 -18.28 -12.17
CA SER A 351 10.37 -18.98 -10.88
C SER A 351 9.21 -18.65 -9.95
N PHE A 352 8.72 -17.40 -9.96
CA PHE A 352 7.54 -17.01 -9.18
C PHE A 352 6.26 -17.68 -9.68
N ASP A 353 6.09 -17.79 -11.01
CA ASP A 353 4.96 -18.53 -11.60
C ASP A 353 4.99 -20.00 -11.17
N LYS A 354 6.13 -20.68 -11.36
CA LYS A 354 6.31 -22.09 -10.98
C LYS A 354 6.06 -22.33 -9.50
N PHE A 355 6.53 -21.41 -8.65
CA PHE A 355 6.25 -21.47 -7.23
C PHE A 355 4.74 -21.40 -6.97
N GLY A 356 4.04 -20.39 -7.51
CA GLY A 356 2.61 -20.23 -7.36
C GLY A 356 1.81 -21.45 -7.84
N GLU A 357 2.19 -22.00 -8.98
CA GLU A 357 1.60 -23.18 -9.59
C GLU A 357 1.75 -24.44 -8.72
N SER A 358 2.92 -24.63 -8.12
CA SER A 358 3.20 -25.74 -7.19
C SER A 358 2.45 -25.67 -5.86
N GLN A 359 1.84 -24.52 -5.51
CA GLN A 359 1.12 -24.36 -4.25
C GLN A 359 -0.32 -24.91 -4.31
N PRO A 360 -0.82 -25.55 -3.24
CA PRO A 360 -2.23 -25.91 -3.15
C PRO A 360 -3.11 -24.70 -2.81
N ARG A 361 -4.39 -24.75 -3.20
CA ARG A 361 -5.42 -23.76 -2.80
C ARG A 361 -5.68 -23.79 -1.29
N LYS A 362 -5.61 -24.97 -0.67
CA LYS A 362 -5.80 -25.13 0.78
C LYS A 362 -4.88 -24.18 1.53
N GLN A 363 -5.44 -23.36 2.39
CA GLN A 363 -4.72 -22.50 3.34
C GLN A 363 -3.69 -21.54 2.71
N SER A 364 -3.85 -21.20 1.42
CA SER A 364 -2.90 -20.31 0.73
C SER A 364 -2.97 -18.87 1.26
N HIS A 365 -4.15 -18.47 1.72
CA HIS A 365 -4.41 -17.21 2.42
C HIS A 365 -3.63 -17.13 3.75
N GLU A 366 -3.74 -18.15 4.60
CA GLU A 366 -3.07 -18.22 5.90
C GLU A 366 -1.55 -18.16 5.70
N ARG A 367 -1.01 -18.96 4.78
CA ARG A 367 0.42 -18.93 4.44
C ARG A 367 0.90 -17.57 3.94
N ALA A 368 0.09 -16.87 3.14
CA ALA A 368 0.44 -15.55 2.62
C ALA A 368 0.55 -14.46 3.71
N SER A 369 -0.02 -14.68 4.90
CA SER A 369 0.10 -13.73 6.02
C SER A 369 1.49 -13.72 6.67
N TRP A 370 2.26 -14.80 6.55
CA TRP A 370 3.54 -14.96 7.24
C TRP A 370 4.70 -14.38 6.43
N ALA A 371 5.54 -13.61 7.11
CA ALA A 371 6.90 -13.36 6.64
C ALA A 371 7.69 -14.67 6.83
N TYR A 372 7.77 -15.50 5.80
CA TYR A 372 8.41 -16.80 5.89
C TYR A 372 9.91 -16.65 6.25
N MET A 373 10.32 -17.22 7.39
CA MET A 373 11.70 -17.19 7.87
C MET A 373 12.18 -18.63 8.09
N PRO A 374 12.99 -19.21 7.18
CA PRO A 374 13.42 -20.60 7.25
C PRO A 374 14.01 -21.01 8.61
N GLN A 375 14.73 -20.10 9.26
CA GLN A 375 15.32 -20.31 10.59
C GLN A 375 14.29 -20.68 11.67
N PHE A 376 13.05 -20.15 11.59
CA PHE A 376 11.99 -20.41 12.57
C PHE A 376 10.95 -21.40 12.04
N HIS A 377 10.71 -21.38 10.72
CA HIS A 377 9.63 -22.14 10.11
C HIS A 377 10.08 -23.50 9.56
N GLY A 378 11.38 -23.70 9.33
CA GLY A 378 11.92 -24.87 8.62
C GLY A 378 11.85 -24.66 7.11
N THR A 379 11.87 -25.77 6.36
CA THR A 379 11.57 -25.77 4.92
C THR A 379 10.15 -25.27 4.62
N TYR A 380 9.86 -24.89 3.37
CA TYR A 380 8.54 -24.37 3.03
C TYR A 380 7.43 -25.43 3.18
N SER A 381 7.77 -26.71 2.99
CA SER A 381 6.88 -27.84 3.25
C SER A 381 6.59 -28.00 4.75
N GLU A 382 7.62 -27.95 5.60
CA GLU A 382 7.44 -27.97 7.07
C GLU A 382 6.64 -26.76 7.56
N PHE A 383 6.89 -25.58 7.01
CA PHE A 383 6.09 -24.37 7.25
C PHE A 383 4.62 -24.59 6.92
N THR A 384 4.32 -25.16 5.74
CA THR A 384 2.96 -25.47 5.31
C THR A 384 2.26 -26.41 6.30
N GLN A 385 2.96 -27.45 6.78
CA GLN A 385 2.42 -28.38 7.78
C GLN A 385 2.22 -27.71 9.14
N LYS A 386 3.13 -26.82 9.57
CA LYS A 386 2.99 -26.05 10.82
C LYS A 386 1.79 -25.12 10.78
N VAL A 387 1.57 -24.39 9.67
CA VAL A 387 0.38 -23.55 9.50
C VAL A 387 -0.88 -24.40 9.61
N ASN A 388 -0.92 -25.55 8.94
CA ASN A 388 -2.06 -26.47 9.04
C ASN A 388 -2.30 -26.98 10.47
N ALA A 389 -1.23 -27.27 11.22
CA ALA A 389 -1.32 -27.73 12.61
C ALA A 389 -1.78 -26.63 13.58
N ALA A 390 -1.53 -25.36 13.27
CA ALA A 390 -1.98 -24.21 14.06
C ALA A 390 -3.46 -23.85 13.81
N MET A 391 -4.09 -24.42 12.78
CA MET A 391 -5.51 -24.18 12.51
C MET A 391 -6.39 -24.92 13.54
N PRO A 392 -7.29 -24.22 14.28
CA PRO A 392 -8.11 -24.83 15.34
C PRO A 392 -8.94 -26.05 14.93
N ASP A 393 -9.33 -26.14 13.67
CA ASP A 393 -10.17 -27.19 13.09
C ASP A 393 -9.57 -27.79 11.80
N GLY A 394 -8.33 -27.42 11.45
CA GLY A 394 -7.66 -27.86 10.21
C GLY A 394 -8.31 -27.35 8.92
N THR A 395 -9.29 -26.44 9.00
CA THR A 395 -10.14 -26.08 7.87
C THR A 395 -9.60 -24.89 7.08
N GLY A 396 -9.29 -23.77 7.76
CA GLY A 396 -8.74 -22.56 7.14
C GLY A 396 -9.47 -22.11 5.88
N THR A 397 -8.80 -21.29 5.07
CA THR A 397 -9.36 -20.86 3.78
C THR A 397 -9.37 -22.04 2.81
N TRP A 398 -10.58 -22.44 2.42
CA TRP A 398 -10.85 -23.63 1.61
C TRP A 398 -11.72 -23.35 0.38
N GLY A 399 -12.00 -22.08 0.08
CA GLY A 399 -12.89 -21.66 -1.01
C GLY A 399 -13.18 -20.16 -0.90
N PRO A 400 -14.25 -19.67 -1.54
CA PRO A 400 -14.60 -18.25 -1.50
C PRO A 400 -14.99 -17.78 -0.10
N ILE A 401 -14.44 -16.62 0.31
CA ILE A 401 -14.81 -15.97 1.57
C ILE A 401 -16.07 -15.11 1.35
N GLN A 402 -17.14 -15.46 2.05
CA GLN A 402 -18.46 -14.85 1.87
C GLN A 402 -18.58 -13.48 2.55
N ILE A 403 -18.83 -12.44 1.76
CA ILE A 403 -19.05 -11.07 2.24
C ILE A 403 -20.51 -10.63 2.23
N GLY A 404 -21.38 -11.42 1.60
CA GLY A 404 -22.79 -11.08 1.41
C GLY A 404 -23.27 -11.66 0.08
N GLU A 405 -24.28 -11.03 -0.49
CA GLU A 405 -24.89 -11.47 -1.75
C GLU A 405 -24.38 -10.74 -2.99
N GLU A 406 -23.53 -9.72 -2.81
CA GLU A 406 -23.05 -8.79 -3.84
C GLU A 406 -22.08 -9.46 -4.82
N ILE A 407 -21.29 -10.42 -4.32
CA ILE A 407 -20.30 -11.15 -5.11
C ILE A 407 -20.79 -12.56 -5.39
N LEU A 408 -20.78 -12.94 -6.68
CA LEU A 408 -20.92 -14.32 -7.13
C LEU A 408 -19.52 -14.91 -7.37
N PRO A 409 -19.06 -15.86 -6.53
CA PRO A 409 -17.74 -16.46 -6.71
C PRO A 409 -17.56 -17.13 -8.07
N ILE A 410 -16.39 -16.93 -8.68
CA ILE A 410 -16.04 -17.51 -9.99
C ILE A 410 -14.95 -18.59 -9.90
N GLY A 411 -14.31 -18.73 -8.74
CA GLY A 411 -13.31 -19.74 -8.48
C GLY A 411 -13.89 -21.15 -8.48
N PRO A 412 -13.03 -22.18 -8.67
CA PRO A 412 -13.45 -23.56 -8.66
C PRO A 412 -14.07 -23.93 -7.30
N GLN A 413 -15.07 -24.80 -7.34
CA GLN A 413 -15.67 -25.32 -6.11
C GLN A 413 -14.71 -26.31 -5.45
N PRO A 414 -14.62 -26.31 -4.11
CA PRO A 414 -13.75 -27.25 -3.42
C PRO A 414 -14.19 -28.70 -3.68
N PRO A 415 -13.25 -29.66 -3.83
CA PRO A 415 -13.59 -31.05 -4.14
C PRO A 415 -14.36 -31.76 -3.02
N SER A 416 -14.29 -31.22 -1.80
CA SER A 416 -15.01 -31.72 -0.63
C SER A 416 -15.54 -30.53 0.19
N PRO A 417 -16.76 -30.60 0.75
CA PRO A 417 -17.23 -29.62 1.73
C PRO A 417 -16.38 -29.59 3.00
N GLN A 418 -15.71 -30.71 3.33
CA GLN A 418 -14.83 -30.80 4.50
C GLN A 418 -13.34 -30.73 4.09
N PRO A 419 -12.60 -29.71 4.55
CA PRO A 419 -11.16 -29.53 4.28
C PRO A 419 -10.22 -30.51 5.00
N ASN A 420 -10.74 -31.41 5.85
CA ASN A 420 -9.97 -32.39 6.61
C ASN A 420 -9.55 -33.64 5.81
N ASN A 421 -10.06 -33.87 4.59
CA ASN A 421 -9.63 -34.96 3.71
C ASN A 421 -8.24 -34.66 3.09
N THR A 422 -7.17 -35.06 3.76
CA THR A 422 -5.81 -34.60 3.46
C THR A 422 -5.27 -35.01 2.10
N GLU A 423 -5.61 -36.19 1.57
CA GLU A 423 -5.04 -36.65 0.28
C GLU A 423 -5.56 -35.83 -0.90
N VAL A 424 -6.87 -35.62 -1.00
CA VAL A 424 -7.48 -34.85 -2.10
C VAL A 424 -7.22 -33.35 -1.93
N ASN A 425 -7.22 -32.87 -0.68
CA ASN A 425 -7.26 -31.43 -0.44
C ASN A 425 -5.90 -30.73 -0.64
N TRP A 426 -4.80 -31.44 -0.43
CA TRP A 426 -3.45 -30.91 -0.69
C TRP A 426 -3.03 -31.01 -2.16
N GLN A 427 -3.78 -31.73 -3.00
CA GLN A 427 -3.56 -31.78 -4.45
C GLN A 427 -4.41 -30.74 -5.20
N TRP A 428 -5.48 -30.24 -4.58
CA TRP A 428 -6.37 -29.29 -5.23
C TRP A 428 -5.67 -27.95 -5.52
N GLY A 429 -5.62 -27.60 -6.80
CA GLY A 429 -4.96 -26.40 -7.31
C GLY A 429 -3.46 -26.52 -7.53
N VAL A 430 -2.84 -27.67 -7.25
CA VAL A 430 -1.43 -27.92 -7.63
C VAL A 430 -1.38 -28.14 -9.15
N GLY A 431 -0.48 -27.45 -9.84
CA GLY A 431 -0.42 -27.43 -11.29
C GLY A 431 -1.31 -26.36 -11.94
N GLU A 432 -2.20 -25.71 -11.18
CA GLU A 432 -2.93 -24.54 -11.66
C GLU A 432 -2.12 -23.27 -11.34
N PRO A 433 -1.89 -22.34 -12.27
CA PRO A 433 -1.34 -21.04 -11.94
C PRO A 433 -2.16 -20.34 -10.86
N ALA A 434 -1.49 -19.56 -10.00
CA ALA A 434 -2.22 -18.71 -9.06
C ALA A 434 -3.05 -17.66 -9.83
N ASP A 435 -4.19 -17.23 -9.30
CA ASP A 435 -4.87 -16.05 -9.82
C ASP A 435 -4.22 -14.76 -9.32
N LEU A 436 -3.55 -14.81 -8.17
CA LEU A 436 -2.81 -13.68 -7.59
C LEU A 436 -1.48 -14.14 -6.99
N LEU A 437 -0.38 -13.51 -7.41
CA LEU A 437 0.92 -13.57 -6.72
C LEU A 437 1.18 -12.25 -6.00
N LEU A 438 1.50 -12.33 -4.70
CA LEU A 438 1.84 -11.17 -3.87
C LEU A 438 3.34 -11.14 -3.58
N PHE A 439 3.94 -9.95 -3.66
CA PHE A 439 5.34 -9.72 -3.27
C PHE A 439 5.54 -9.50 -1.77
N ASN A 440 4.49 -9.10 -1.06
CA ASN A 440 4.54 -8.85 0.38
C ASN A 440 3.52 -9.72 1.12
N THR A 441 3.58 -9.70 2.45
CA THR A 441 2.63 -10.40 3.30
C THR A 441 1.20 -9.87 3.10
N LEU A 442 0.25 -10.73 3.42
CA LEU A 442 -1.18 -10.45 3.35
C LEU A 442 -1.72 -10.15 4.75
N MET A 443 -2.18 -8.92 4.96
CA MET A 443 -2.69 -8.42 6.23
C MET A 443 -4.21 -8.34 6.23
N ASP A 444 -4.86 -8.81 7.28
CA ASP A 444 -6.30 -8.64 7.48
C ASP A 444 -6.58 -7.23 7.98
N VAL A 445 -7.31 -6.43 7.19
CA VAL A 445 -7.55 -5.02 7.50
C VAL A 445 -8.32 -4.84 8.80
N ARG A 446 -9.13 -5.83 9.20
CA ARG A 446 -9.88 -5.79 10.47
C ARG A 446 -8.95 -5.88 11.69
N ARG A 447 -7.70 -6.31 11.51
CA ARG A 447 -6.66 -6.34 12.56
C ARG A 447 -5.80 -5.09 12.58
N LEU A 448 -5.87 -4.22 11.57
CA LEU A 448 -5.08 -2.99 11.49
C LEU A 448 -5.67 -1.87 12.36
N GLU A 449 -4.93 -1.43 13.38
CA GLU A 449 -5.33 -0.38 14.31
C GLU A 449 -5.12 1.03 13.75
N ASP A 450 -4.05 1.24 12.97
CA ASP A 450 -3.58 2.57 12.56
C ASP A 450 -3.53 2.79 11.04
N TRP A 451 -4.15 1.88 10.27
CA TRP A 451 -4.22 2.04 8.81
C TRP A 451 -5.34 3.02 8.43
N PRO A 452 -5.03 4.18 7.80
CA PRO A 452 -5.99 5.28 7.60
C PRO A 452 -7.15 4.92 6.67
N PHE A 453 -6.97 3.90 5.83
CA PHE A 453 -7.96 3.49 4.83
C PHE A 453 -8.82 2.32 5.28
N ARG A 454 -8.70 1.88 6.56
CA ARG A 454 -9.46 0.76 7.10
C ARG A 454 -10.93 0.90 6.75
N TYR A 455 -11.61 1.98 7.11
CA TYR A 455 -13.05 2.11 6.84
C TYR A 455 -13.41 2.62 5.43
N TRP A 456 -12.47 2.58 4.47
CA TRP A 456 -12.73 3.04 3.10
C TRP A 456 -13.20 1.89 2.21
N HIS A 457 -14.52 1.67 2.19
CA HIS A 457 -15.18 0.72 1.29
C HIS A 457 -16.61 1.18 1.03
N TYR A 458 -17.14 0.92 -0.17
CA TYR A 458 -18.47 1.36 -0.60
C TYR A 458 -19.17 0.27 -1.41
N GLY A 459 -20.50 0.29 -1.39
CA GLY A 459 -21.36 -0.64 -2.12
C GLY A 459 -21.63 -1.98 -1.40
N PHE A 460 -21.00 -2.22 -0.24
CA PHE A 460 -21.16 -3.45 0.53
C PHE A 460 -22.24 -3.33 1.60
N THR A 461 -23.02 -4.41 1.79
CA THR A 461 -24.01 -4.53 2.88
C THR A 461 -23.32 -4.62 4.24
N LYS A 462 -22.16 -5.28 4.29
CA LYS A 462 -21.28 -5.28 5.48
C LYS A 462 -20.40 -4.04 5.43
N ASN A 463 -20.71 -3.06 6.29
CA ASN A 463 -19.88 -1.87 6.46
C ASN A 463 -18.70 -2.22 7.40
N GLU A 464 -18.85 -2.07 8.71
CA GLU A 464 -17.73 -2.20 9.67
C GLU A 464 -17.08 -3.60 9.76
N ASP A 465 -17.78 -4.67 9.36
CA ASP A 465 -17.34 -6.08 9.48
C ASP A 465 -16.95 -6.75 8.14
N LEU A 466 -16.74 -5.98 7.07
CA LEU A 466 -16.29 -6.53 5.80
C LEU A 466 -14.93 -7.26 6.00
N PRO A 467 -14.76 -8.53 5.57
CA PRO A 467 -13.45 -9.16 5.53
C PRO A 467 -12.73 -8.78 4.23
N TYR A 468 -11.64 -8.03 4.32
CA TYR A 468 -10.82 -7.58 3.20
C TYR A 468 -9.37 -7.48 3.68
N TRP A 469 -8.45 -7.58 2.73
CA TRP A 469 -7.03 -7.77 3.01
C TRP A 469 -6.18 -6.80 2.24
N HIS A 470 -5.03 -6.51 2.80
CA HIS A 470 -4.08 -5.51 2.36
C HIS A 470 -2.72 -6.17 2.08
N SER A 471 -2.10 -5.84 0.95
CA SER A 471 -0.73 -6.26 0.65
C SER A 471 -0.03 -5.14 -0.14
N PRO A 472 0.66 -4.22 0.55
CA PRO A 472 1.39 -3.11 -0.08
C PRO A 472 2.79 -3.56 -0.52
N PRO A 473 3.39 -2.91 -1.54
CA PRO A 473 2.78 -1.93 -2.43
C PRO A 473 1.78 -2.59 -3.40
N ALA A 474 1.01 -1.78 -4.13
CA ALA A 474 -0.01 -2.22 -5.09
C ALA A 474 0.58 -2.88 -6.37
N GLN A 475 1.38 -3.93 -6.18
CA GLN A 475 2.18 -4.64 -7.18
C GLN A 475 2.02 -6.15 -7.02
N GLY A 476 2.11 -6.88 -8.12
CA GLY A 476 1.95 -8.34 -8.13
C GLY A 476 1.56 -8.85 -9.50
N ARG A 477 1.12 -10.10 -9.58
CA ARG A 477 0.61 -10.72 -10.80
C ARG A 477 -0.84 -11.14 -10.63
N ALA A 478 -1.73 -10.66 -11.48
CA ALA A 478 -3.15 -11.02 -11.48
C ALA A 478 -3.53 -11.80 -12.74
N SER A 479 -4.42 -12.78 -12.62
CA SER A 479 -5.03 -13.46 -13.78
C SER A 479 -6.04 -12.57 -14.50
N TRP A 480 -6.30 -12.86 -15.77
CA TRP A 480 -7.38 -12.21 -16.52
C TRP A 480 -8.72 -12.35 -15.78
N ASN A 481 -9.02 -13.52 -15.21
CA ASN A 481 -10.25 -13.77 -14.45
C ASN A 481 -10.40 -12.84 -13.24
N LEU A 482 -9.33 -12.63 -12.48
CA LEU A 482 -9.34 -11.72 -11.33
C LEU A 482 -9.61 -10.27 -11.78
N LEU A 483 -8.87 -9.78 -12.78
CA LEU A 483 -9.04 -8.42 -13.29
C LEU A 483 -10.43 -8.21 -13.93
N ASN A 484 -10.96 -9.24 -14.59
CA ASN A 484 -12.30 -9.24 -15.14
C ASN A 484 -13.38 -9.18 -14.07
N ALA A 485 -13.23 -9.95 -12.99
CA ALA A 485 -14.15 -9.90 -11.87
C ALA A 485 -14.18 -8.51 -11.19
N ILE A 486 -13.00 -7.92 -10.96
CA ILE A 486 -12.88 -6.57 -10.39
C ILE A 486 -13.50 -5.54 -11.34
N HIS A 487 -13.25 -5.65 -12.65
CA HIS A 487 -13.82 -4.76 -13.65
C HIS A 487 -15.36 -4.72 -13.57
N HIS A 488 -16.01 -5.88 -13.55
CA HIS A 488 -17.48 -5.95 -13.44
C HIS A 488 -17.99 -5.42 -12.10
N ALA A 489 -17.32 -5.74 -11.00
CA ALA A 489 -17.73 -5.27 -9.68
C ALA A 489 -17.70 -3.73 -9.57
N GLN A 490 -16.68 -3.09 -10.12
CA GLN A 490 -16.56 -1.63 -10.09
C GLN A 490 -17.42 -0.92 -11.14
N SER A 491 -17.51 -1.47 -12.35
CA SER A 491 -18.22 -0.83 -13.47
C SER A 491 -19.74 -1.04 -13.45
N GLN A 492 -20.25 -2.04 -12.73
CA GLN A 492 -21.66 -2.41 -12.72
C GLN A 492 -22.32 -2.39 -11.33
N GLN A 493 -21.53 -2.41 -10.24
CA GLN A 493 -22.06 -2.52 -8.87
C GLN A 493 -21.53 -1.45 -7.90
N ASP A 494 -20.61 -0.57 -8.32
CA ASP A 494 -19.91 0.40 -7.46
C ASP A 494 -19.26 -0.24 -6.21
N LEU A 495 -18.82 -1.51 -6.32
CA LEU A 495 -18.09 -2.18 -5.24
C LEU A 495 -16.64 -1.70 -5.26
N ARG A 496 -16.28 -0.84 -4.30
CA ARG A 496 -14.94 -0.25 -4.26
C ARG A 496 -14.32 -0.31 -2.87
N ILE A 497 -13.02 -0.59 -2.86
CA ILE A 497 -12.13 -0.64 -1.69
C ILE A 497 -10.81 0.02 -2.07
N ALA A 498 -9.95 0.32 -1.09
CA ALA A 498 -8.70 1.03 -1.33
C ALA A 498 -7.76 0.22 -2.26
N SER A 499 -6.87 0.92 -2.96
CA SER A 499 -6.09 0.35 -4.07
C SER A 499 -5.30 -0.91 -3.70
N GLU A 500 -4.56 -0.86 -2.59
CA GLU A 500 -3.72 -1.96 -2.10
C GLU A 500 -4.52 -3.14 -1.50
N THR A 501 -5.85 -2.99 -1.41
CA THR A 501 -6.75 -4.07 -0.97
C THR A 501 -7.52 -4.72 -2.10
N THR A 502 -7.52 -4.09 -3.28
CA THR A 502 -8.37 -4.49 -4.41
C THR A 502 -8.05 -5.91 -4.90
N LEU A 503 -6.83 -6.18 -5.35
CA LEU A 503 -6.44 -7.51 -5.85
C LEU A 503 -6.64 -8.63 -4.80
N PRO A 504 -6.06 -8.54 -3.58
CA PRO A 504 -6.16 -9.64 -2.62
C PRO A 504 -7.58 -9.93 -2.16
N SER A 505 -8.40 -8.89 -1.93
CA SER A 505 -9.75 -9.09 -1.42
C SER A 505 -10.67 -9.71 -2.45
N PHE A 506 -10.66 -9.19 -3.68
CA PHE A 506 -11.45 -9.79 -4.76
C PHE A 506 -11.01 -11.22 -5.08
N ALA A 507 -9.71 -11.54 -5.02
CA ALA A 507 -9.26 -12.91 -5.19
C ALA A 507 -9.89 -13.86 -4.16
N LEU A 508 -9.86 -13.48 -2.87
CA LEU A 508 -10.40 -14.30 -1.79
C LEU A 508 -11.94 -14.37 -1.81
N TRP A 509 -12.62 -13.28 -2.13
CA TRP A 509 -14.09 -13.26 -2.25
C TRP A 509 -14.60 -14.15 -3.37
N HIS A 510 -13.86 -14.21 -4.49
CA HIS A 510 -14.22 -15.07 -5.61
C HIS A 510 -13.72 -16.51 -5.48
N GLY A 511 -12.96 -16.87 -4.43
CA GLY A 511 -12.39 -18.22 -4.26
C GLY A 511 -11.27 -18.53 -5.25
N LEU A 512 -10.61 -17.48 -5.75
CA LEU A 512 -9.48 -17.56 -6.66
C LEU A 512 -8.18 -17.86 -5.90
N LYS A 513 -7.21 -18.47 -6.58
CA LYS A 513 -5.97 -18.95 -5.93
C LYS A 513 -5.02 -17.78 -5.67
N LEU A 514 -4.83 -17.42 -4.40
CA LEU A 514 -3.88 -16.39 -3.99
C LEU A 514 -2.65 -17.04 -3.36
N VAL A 515 -1.44 -16.65 -3.79
CA VAL A 515 -0.18 -17.13 -3.22
C VAL A 515 0.74 -15.95 -2.86
N GLY A 516 1.21 -15.91 -1.60
CA GLY A 516 2.29 -15.02 -1.18
C GLY A 516 3.65 -15.61 -1.50
N LEU A 517 4.50 -14.85 -2.19
CA LEU A 517 5.85 -15.29 -2.55
C LEU A 517 6.78 -15.18 -1.33
N PRO A 518 7.56 -16.24 -0.97
CA PRO A 518 8.63 -16.14 0.03
C PRO A 518 9.85 -15.39 -0.54
N LEU A 519 9.64 -14.12 -0.91
CA LEU A 519 10.63 -13.27 -1.56
C LEU A 519 11.86 -13.07 -0.65
N PRO A 520 13.10 -13.36 -1.11
CA PRO A 520 14.31 -13.06 -0.37
C PRO A 520 14.46 -11.55 -0.13
N ILE A 521 14.24 -11.12 1.11
CA ILE A 521 14.37 -9.72 1.54
C ILE A 521 15.55 -9.60 2.48
N PHE A 522 16.39 -8.60 2.24
CA PHE A 522 17.55 -8.26 3.05
C PHE A 522 17.27 -7.01 3.88
N GLN A 523 18.03 -6.78 4.95
CA GLN A 523 17.85 -5.60 5.79
C GLN A 523 19.19 -5.00 6.19
N ASP A 524 19.33 -3.66 6.10
CA ASP A 524 20.50 -2.93 6.61
C ASP A 524 20.08 -1.67 7.41
N PRO A 525 20.56 -1.47 8.65
CA PRO A 525 21.28 -2.46 9.45
C PRO A 525 20.37 -3.66 9.78
N GLU A 526 20.95 -4.86 9.81
CA GLU A 526 20.18 -6.05 10.19
C GLU A 526 19.78 -5.98 11.67
N ARG A 527 18.52 -6.36 11.95
CA ARG A 527 18.00 -6.46 13.33
C ARG A 527 18.10 -7.89 13.85
N ASP A 528 17.93 -8.04 15.15
CA ASP A 528 17.87 -9.36 15.78
C ASP A 528 16.74 -10.21 15.15
N ARG A 529 17.06 -11.45 14.77
CA ARG A 529 16.11 -12.28 14.01
C ARG A 529 14.94 -12.76 14.85
N GLN A 530 15.13 -12.96 16.15
CA GLN A 530 14.05 -13.30 17.07
C GLN A 530 13.12 -12.09 17.26
N GLU A 531 13.67 -10.88 17.38
CA GLU A 531 12.89 -9.63 17.35
C GLU A 531 12.08 -9.52 16.06
N LEU A 532 12.70 -9.72 14.90
CA LEU A 532 12.01 -9.67 13.61
C LEU A 532 10.89 -10.71 13.51
N ASN A 533 11.12 -11.94 13.95
CA ASN A 533 10.09 -12.96 13.94
C ASN A 533 8.90 -12.58 14.84
N PHE A 534 9.15 -12.06 16.03
CA PHE A 534 8.06 -11.55 16.87
C PHE A 534 7.32 -10.38 16.20
N VAL A 535 8.06 -9.41 15.67
CA VAL A 535 7.50 -8.18 15.12
C VAL A 535 6.67 -8.44 13.85
N LEU A 536 7.14 -9.34 12.99
CA LEU A 536 6.50 -9.67 11.71
C LEU A 536 5.45 -10.77 11.82
N ASN A 537 5.73 -11.80 12.59
CA ASN A 537 4.93 -13.01 12.61
C ASN A 537 4.13 -13.19 13.91
N GLY A 538 4.49 -12.48 14.98
CA GLY A 538 3.86 -12.61 16.30
C GLY A 538 4.50 -13.69 17.17
N GLY A 539 5.58 -14.33 16.72
CA GLY A 539 6.27 -15.40 17.45
C GLY A 539 6.32 -16.70 16.65
N TYR A 540 6.26 -17.83 17.36
CA TYR A 540 6.27 -19.16 16.74
C TYR A 540 4.86 -19.56 16.28
N ILE A 541 4.78 -20.33 15.20
CA ILE A 541 3.49 -20.74 14.59
C ILE A 541 2.60 -21.53 15.56
N ASP A 542 3.18 -22.32 16.45
CA ASP A 542 2.46 -23.09 17.48
C ASP A 542 1.81 -22.20 18.57
N GLN A 543 2.15 -20.90 18.60
CA GLN A 543 1.53 -19.88 19.46
C GLN A 543 0.42 -19.11 18.74
N SER A 544 0.26 -19.31 17.42
CA SER A 544 -0.84 -18.72 16.66
C SER A 544 -2.16 -19.39 17.05
N SER A 545 -3.19 -18.57 17.29
CA SER A 545 -4.52 -19.06 17.66
C SER A 545 -5.39 -19.45 16.47
N ASP A 546 -5.01 -19.04 15.26
CA ASP A 546 -5.85 -19.14 14.05
C ASP A 546 -5.05 -19.41 12.77
N GLY A 547 -3.77 -19.75 12.90
CA GLY A 547 -2.85 -20.02 11.78
C GLY A 547 -2.38 -18.79 11.02
N PHE A 548 -2.79 -17.58 11.41
CA PHE A 548 -2.30 -16.33 10.83
C PHE A 548 -1.10 -15.79 11.60
N ALA A 549 -0.23 -15.08 10.88
CA ALA A 549 0.76 -14.21 11.49
C ALA A 549 0.07 -13.06 12.21
N ASN A 550 0.50 -12.75 13.44
CA ASN A 550 -0.09 -11.70 14.26
C ASN A 550 0.98 -10.76 14.84
N GLY A 551 2.00 -10.47 14.03
CA GLY A 551 3.08 -9.57 14.41
C GLY A 551 2.59 -8.12 14.57
N PRO A 552 3.10 -7.37 15.56
CA PRO A 552 2.73 -5.97 15.77
C PRO A 552 2.81 -5.05 14.54
N VAL A 553 3.70 -5.29 13.58
CA VAL A 553 3.75 -4.47 12.34
C VAL A 553 2.59 -4.75 11.39
N ASN A 554 1.96 -5.92 11.49
CA ASN A 554 0.77 -6.28 10.72
C ASN A 554 -0.52 -5.75 11.36
N THR A 555 -0.44 -5.13 12.55
CA THR A 555 -1.57 -4.47 13.22
C THR A 555 -1.34 -2.97 13.37
N ARG A 556 -0.10 -2.52 13.58
CA ARG A 556 0.29 -1.12 13.76
C ARG A 556 1.37 -0.70 12.76
N GLY A 557 1.08 -0.90 11.48
CA GLY A 557 2.05 -0.71 10.40
C GLY A 557 2.60 0.71 10.33
N ALA A 558 1.76 1.73 10.57
CA ALA A 558 2.22 3.12 10.54
C ALA A 558 3.14 3.44 11.73
N SER A 559 2.72 3.05 12.93
CA SER A 559 3.43 3.34 14.18
C SER A 559 4.74 2.54 14.33
N LEU A 560 4.80 1.35 13.74
CA LEU A 560 5.94 0.43 13.83
C LEU A 560 6.74 0.30 12.53
N GLY A 561 6.51 1.19 11.55
CA GLY A 561 7.19 1.15 10.25
C GLY A 561 8.72 1.22 10.32
N PHE A 562 9.30 1.69 11.42
CA PHE A 562 10.76 1.71 11.60
C PHE A 562 11.41 0.30 11.62
N PHE A 563 10.64 -0.76 11.91
CA PHE A 563 11.13 -2.14 11.82
C PHE A 563 11.32 -2.63 10.39
N VAL A 564 10.62 -2.02 9.42
CA VAL A 564 10.63 -2.45 8.02
C VAL A 564 11.39 -1.48 7.11
N ARG A 565 11.70 -0.27 7.58
CA ARG A 565 12.50 0.75 6.84
C ARG A 565 13.87 0.27 6.37
N GLY A 566 14.52 -0.70 7.01
CA GLY A 566 15.84 -1.17 6.59
C GLY A 566 15.85 -2.12 5.38
N ARG A 567 14.68 -2.46 4.80
CA ARG A 567 14.54 -3.61 3.89
C ARG A 567 14.88 -3.32 2.44
N SER A 568 15.35 -4.34 1.72
CA SER A 568 15.51 -4.25 0.27
C SER A 568 14.18 -4.09 -0.49
N PHE A 569 13.07 -4.51 0.10
CA PHE A 569 11.73 -4.39 -0.48
C PHE A 569 10.74 -3.94 0.61
N ASP A 570 10.39 -2.66 0.61
CA ASP A 570 9.33 -2.06 1.42
C ASP A 570 9.09 -0.62 0.97
N TRP A 571 7.84 -0.19 0.82
CA TRP A 571 7.50 1.11 0.21
C TRP A 571 8.09 2.34 0.95
N VAL A 572 8.40 2.24 2.25
CA VAL A 572 9.06 3.33 3.01
C VAL A 572 10.57 3.18 3.15
N SER A 573 11.18 2.15 2.55
CA SER A 573 12.59 1.89 2.78
C SER A 573 13.52 2.86 2.04
N PRO A 574 14.47 3.54 2.73
CA PRO A 574 15.60 4.23 2.09
C PRO A 574 16.77 3.31 1.73
N MET A 575 16.76 2.03 2.14
CA MET A 575 17.88 1.12 1.92
C MET A 575 18.16 0.87 0.43
N PRO A 576 17.13 0.62 -0.43
CA PRO A 576 17.29 0.51 -1.88
C PRO A 576 18.09 1.64 -2.52
N ASP A 577 17.72 2.89 -2.24
CA ASP A 577 18.37 4.07 -2.81
C ASP A 577 19.83 4.19 -2.39
N ARG A 578 20.10 3.96 -1.10
CA ARG A 578 21.45 3.96 -0.56
C ARG A 578 22.29 2.86 -1.21
N MET A 579 21.77 1.63 -1.25
CA MET A 579 22.45 0.48 -1.84
C MET A 579 22.78 0.71 -3.32
N MET A 580 21.81 1.17 -4.11
CA MET A 580 22.00 1.48 -5.53
C MET A 580 23.08 2.54 -5.74
N ALA A 581 23.14 3.57 -4.89
CA ALA A 581 24.15 4.63 -5.00
C ALA A 581 25.58 4.08 -4.85
N TYR A 582 25.83 3.19 -3.90
CA TYR A 582 27.14 2.54 -3.79
C TYR A 582 27.40 1.59 -4.95
N TRP A 583 26.45 0.69 -5.23
CA TRP A 583 26.63 -0.36 -6.23
C TRP A 583 26.84 0.18 -7.66
N LYS A 584 26.20 1.31 -8.02
CA LYS A 584 26.42 2.02 -9.29
C LYS A 584 27.64 2.97 -9.28
N GLY A 585 28.33 3.11 -8.15
CA GLY A 585 29.49 3.99 -8.00
C GLY A 585 29.14 5.49 -7.92
N GLU A 586 27.88 5.84 -7.65
CA GLU A 586 27.44 7.21 -7.38
C GLU A 586 27.97 7.72 -6.02
N LYS A 587 28.16 6.80 -5.07
CA LYS A 587 28.82 7.04 -3.77
C LYS A 587 30.02 6.11 -3.63
N GLN A 588 31.15 6.66 -3.19
CA GLN A 588 32.37 5.88 -2.93
C GLN A 588 32.18 5.00 -1.68
N PRO A 589 32.72 3.77 -1.64
CA PRO A 589 32.64 2.91 -0.47
C PRO A 589 33.22 3.56 0.78
N ASP A 590 32.44 3.56 1.84
CA ASP A 590 32.80 4.03 3.19
C ASP A 590 32.21 3.07 4.24
N SER A 591 32.25 3.45 5.51
CA SER A 591 31.70 2.64 6.61
C SER A 591 30.16 2.54 6.63
N ASP A 592 29.47 3.30 5.78
CA ASP A 592 28.00 3.35 5.68
C ASP A 592 27.48 2.58 4.44
N MET A 593 28.37 1.91 3.70
CA MET A 593 27.97 1.00 2.62
C MET A 593 27.16 -0.17 3.21
N PRO A 594 25.96 -0.48 2.67
CA PRO A 594 25.16 -1.59 3.18
C PRO A 594 25.95 -2.91 3.19
N HIS A 595 25.90 -3.64 4.30
CA HIS A 595 26.70 -4.87 4.48
C HIS A 595 26.31 -6.01 3.54
N VAL A 596 25.11 -5.92 2.94
CA VAL A 596 24.66 -6.84 1.89
C VAL A 596 25.50 -6.72 0.61
N LEU A 597 26.17 -5.59 0.38
CA LEU A 597 27.06 -5.40 -0.76
C LEU A 597 28.47 -5.92 -0.45
N LEU A 598 29.10 -6.53 -1.45
CA LEU A 598 30.45 -7.06 -1.34
C LEU A 598 31.43 -6.18 -2.12
N LYS A 599 32.41 -5.60 -1.43
CA LYS A 599 33.56 -4.95 -2.08
C LYS A 599 34.69 -5.96 -2.26
N LYS A 600 35.06 -6.24 -3.52
CA LYS A 600 36.15 -7.17 -3.86
C LYS A 600 36.86 -6.73 -5.14
N ASP A 601 38.18 -6.79 -5.13
CA ASP A 601 39.03 -6.44 -6.28
C ASP A 601 38.71 -5.05 -6.90
N GLY A 602 38.42 -4.08 -6.03
CA GLY A 602 38.06 -2.72 -6.43
C GLY A 602 36.65 -2.55 -7.01
N LYS A 603 35.86 -3.63 -7.09
CA LYS A 603 34.47 -3.64 -7.56
C LYS A 603 33.49 -3.83 -6.41
N ILE A 604 32.23 -3.46 -6.64
CA ILE A 604 31.13 -3.62 -5.69
C ILE A 604 30.11 -4.55 -6.34
N TYR A 605 29.79 -5.63 -5.65
CA TYR A 605 28.82 -6.64 -6.07
C TYR A 605 27.57 -6.54 -5.19
N ALA A 606 26.40 -6.72 -5.82
CA ALA A 606 25.13 -6.92 -5.14
C ALA A 606 24.73 -8.40 -5.28
N PRO A 607 24.12 -9.01 -4.25
CA PRO A 607 23.53 -10.32 -4.40
C PRO A 607 22.28 -10.23 -5.29
N ALA A 608 21.73 -11.37 -5.70
CA ALA A 608 20.45 -11.42 -6.38
C ALA A 608 19.34 -10.92 -5.45
N MET A 609 18.63 -9.87 -5.85
CA MET A 609 17.67 -9.16 -5.03
C MET A 609 16.58 -8.56 -5.89
N PHE A 610 15.36 -8.60 -5.37
CA PHE A 610 14.27 -7.75 -5.80
C PHE A 610 14.25 -6.53 -4.88
N ILE A 611 14.22 -5.33 -5.46
CA ILE A 611 14.50 -4.08 -4.76
C ILE A 611 13.34 -3.10 -4.98
N HIS A 612 12.80 -2.53 -3.91
CA HIS A 612 11.78 -1.47 -3.98
C HIS A 612 11.76 -0.62 -2.70
N PRO A 613 11.69 0.72 -2.80
CA PRO A 613 11.70 1.54 -4.02
C PRO A 613 13.08 2.14 -4.36
N ARG A 614 13.47 2.18 -5.64
CA ARG A 614 14.57 3.03 -6.17
C ARG A 614 14.00 4.28 -6.83
N LYS A 615 13.92 5.39 -6.08
CA LYS A 615 13.37 6.67 -6.58
C LYS A 615 14.47 7.47 -7.29
N THR A 616 14.41 7.51 -8.62
CA THR A 616 15.38 8.22 -9.48
C THR A 616 15.00 9.67 -9.77
N ASN A 617 13.71 10.00 -9.66
CA ASN A 617 13.16 11.33 -9.94
C ASN A 617 13.29 12.25 -8.71
N ALA A 618 13.58 13.54 -8.97
CA ALA A 618 13.91 14.53 -7.96
C ALA A 618 12.69 15.00 -7.14
N TYR A 619 12.11 14.10 -6.35
CA TYR A 619 11.45 14.37 -5.08
C TYR A 619 11.90 13.29 -4.12
N ARG A 620 13.15 13.41 -3.65
CA ARG A 620 13.63 12.58 -2.55
C ARG A 620 12.97 13.05 -1.26
N PHE A 621 11.70 12.70 -1.05
CA PHE A 621 11.12 12.68 0.29
C PHE A 621 12.04 11.92 1.27
N LEU A 622 12.75 10.90 0.76
CA LEU A 622 13.80 10.13 1.42
C LEU A 622 15.15 10.87 1.63
N ALA A 623 15.39 12.01 0.98
CA ALA A 623 16.54 12.88 1.25
C ALA A 623 16.27 13.91 2.35
N LEU A 624 15.03 14.01 2.81
CA LEU A 624 14.76 14.72 4.04
C LEU A 624 15.43 13.94 5.19
N PRO A 625 16.04 14.64 6.17
CA PRO A 625 16.56 14.00 7.38
C PRO A 625 15.51 13.03 7.98
N PRO A 626 15.90 11.87 8.52
CA PRO A 626 14.97 10.92 9.16
C PRO A 626 14.00 11.60 10.14
N GLU A 627 14.47 12.65 10.83
CA GLU A 627 13.72 13.48 11.76
C GLU A 627 12.61 14.27 11.07
N ILE A 628 12.89 14.86 9.90
CA ILE A 628 11.88 15.58 9.09
C ILE A 628 10.89 14.59 8.46
N ARG A 629 11.32 13.39 8.10
CA ARG A 629 10.41 12.34 7.61
C ARG A 629 9.48 11.84 8.72
N ILE A 630 10.02 11.61 9.91
CA ILE A 630 9.23 11.27 11.11
C ILE A 630 8.25 12.40 11.40
N MET A 631 8.71 13.66 11.37
CA MET A 631 7.82 14.81 11.52
C MET A 631 6.73 14.86 10.45
N ILE A 632 6.99 14.54 9.17
CA ILE A 632 5.93 14.53 8.14
C ILE A 632 4.98 13.34 8.30
N TYR A 633 5.47 12.18 8.76
CA TYR A 633 4.63 11.02 9.06
C TYR A 633 3.80 11.19 10.34
N GLU A 634 4.35 11.80 11.38
CA GLU A 634 3.66 12.22 12.60
C GLU A 634 2.70 13.37 12.30
N HIS A 635 3.08 14.30 11.41
CA HIS A 635 2.16 15.29 10.87
C HIS A 635 1.05 14.64 10.06
N LEU A 636 1.26 13.52 9.35
CA LEU A 636 0.15 12.83 8.65
C LEU A 636 -0.92 12.32 9.64
N THR A 637 -0.52 11.93 10.85
CA THR A 637 -1.45 11.63 11.96
C THR A 637 -2.10 12.87 12.58
N GLU A 638 -1.42 14.02 12.61
CA GLU A 638 -2.00 15.32 13.00
C GLU A 638 -2.85 15.96 11.87
N ILE A 639 -2.59 15.58 10.62
CA ILE A 639 -3.30 15.96 9.40
C ILE A 639 -4.59 15.14 9.26
N LEU A 640 -4.72 13.97 9.87
CA LEU A 640 -5.96 13.17 9.85
C LEU A 640 -7.18 13.94 10.42
N PRO A 641 -7.08 14.65 11.56
CA PRO A 641 -8.08 15.63 12.00
C PRO A 641 -8.30 16.78 11.01
N ILE A 642 -7.22 17.31 10.40
CA ILE A 642 -7.27 18.40 9.41
C ILE A 642 -8.03 17.94 8.15
N LEU A 643 -7.72 16.76 7.60
CA LEU A 643 -8.36 16.15 6.44
C LEU A 643 -9.82 15.82 6.72
N ARG A 644 -10.16 15.24 7.88
CA ARG A 644 -11.57 15.03 8.27
C ARG A 644 -12.35 16.35 8.36
N THR A 645 -11.73 17.37 8.94
CA THR A 645 -12.31 18.71 9.03
C THR A 645 -12.45 19.38 7.66
N CYS A 646 -11.48 19.19 6.76
CA CYS A 646 -11.46 19.63 5.37
C CYS A 646 -12.50 18.90 4.49
N HIS A 647 -12.74 17.61 4.72
CA HIS A 647 -13.79 16.82 4.09
C HIS A 647 -15.18 17.34 4.48
N GLN A 648 -15.38 17.71 5.75
CA GLN A 648 -16.66 18.27 6.20
C GLN A 648 -16.98 19.68 5.67
N THR A 649 -15.96 20.44 5.24
CA THR A 649 -16.05 21.85 4.81
C THR A 649 -16.46 22.04 3.35
N ARG A 650 -16.30 21.03 2.49
CA ARG A 650 -16.61 21.12 1.06
C ARG A 650 -17.82 20.24 0.75
N ASP A 651 -18.66 20.72 -0.16
CA ASP A 651 -19.62 19.88 -0.85
C ASP A 651 -18.84 18.95 -1.79
N GLU A 652 -18.95 17.65 -1.57
CA GLU A 652 -18.13 16.62 -2.23
C GLU A 652 -18.40 16.55 -3.74
N TYR A 653 -19.55 17.02 -4.21
CA TYR A 653 -19.91 16.99 -5.64
C TYR A 653 -19.46 18.24 -6.40
N THR A 654 -19.42 19.39 -5.74
CA THR A 654 -19.18 20.67 -6.41
C THR A 654 -17.84 21.30 -6.04
N HIS A 655 -17.14 20.73 -5.05
CA HIS A 655 -15.96 21.29 -4.41
C HIS A 655 -16.14 22.72 -3.86
N THR A 656 -17.40 23.19 -3.76
CA THR A 656 -17.79 24.49 -3.20
C THR A 656 -18.07 24.38 -1.71
N MET A 657 -17.94 25.48 -0.95
CA MET A 657 -18.30 25.46 0.46
C MET A 657 -19.83 25.52 0.63
N PRO A 658 -20.45 24.71 1.51
CA PRO A 658 -21.88 24.78 1.79
C PRO A 658 -22.29 26.16 2.35
N PRO A 659 -23.45 26.72 1.96
CA PRO A 659 -23.86 28.10 2.27
C PRO A 659 -24.31 28.34 3.74
N LYS A 660 -24.04 27.41 4.66
CA LYS A 660 -24.45 27.50 6.09
C LYS A 660 -23.41 26.90 7.02
N LEU A 661 -22.14 27.20 6.79
CA LEU A 661 -21.04 26.64 7.55
C LEU A 661 -20.66 27.54 8.74
N HIS A 662 -20.60 26.96 9.94
CA HIS A 662 -20.25 27.70 11.16
C HIS A 662 -18.91 27.23 11.73
N LEU A 663 -17.96 28.15 11.85
CA LEU A 663 -16.69 27.93 12.55
C LEU A 663 -16.85 28.32 14.02
N ARG A 664 -16.49 27.42 14.94
CA ARG A 664 -16.52 27.69 16.38
C ARG A 664 -15.13 27.49 17.00
N LEU A 665 -14.62 28.57 17.58
CA LEU A 665 -13.30 28.67 18.18
C LEU A 665 -13.49 28.71 19.71
N HIS A 666 -12.92 27.75 20.42
CA HIS A 666 -12.99 27.64 21.87
C HIS A 666 -11.64 27.98 22.50
N CYS A 667 -11.63 29.00 23.35
CA CYS A 667 -10.50 29.36 24.19
C CYS A 667 -10.86 29.10 25.66
N GLY A 668 -10.24 28.10 26.28
CA GLY A 668 -10.41 27.82 27.70
C GLY A 668 -9.26 28.41 28.52
N ILE A 669 -9.51 29.42 29.36
CA ILE A 669 -8.53 29.89 30.33
C ILE A 669 -8.83 29.22 31.68
N SER A 670 -8.38 27.98 31.86
CA SER A 670 -8.38 27.36 33.19
C SER A 670 -7.07 27.67 33.91
N GLY A 671 -7.00 28.84 34.54
CA GLY A 671 -6.14 29.12 35.70
C GLY A 671 -4.61 29.11 35.55
N ASP A 672 -4.04 28.61 34.45
CA ASP A 672 -2.60 28.62 34.22
C ASP A 672 -2.33 29.12 32.79
N ALA A 673 -1.94 30.39 32.69
CA ALA A 673 -1.84 31.13 31.43
C ALA A 673 -0.70 30.64 30.52
N GLU A 674 0.15 29.72 30.99
CA GLU A 674 1.32 29.24 30.24
C GLU A 674 1.18 27.80 29.72
N LYS A 675 0.09 27.07 30.00
CA LYS A 675 0.01 25.65 29.64
C LYS A 675 -1.41 25.12 29.40
N LYS A 676 -2.09 25.40 28.28
CA LYS A 676 -3.06 24.50 27.55
C LYS A 676 -3.62 25.14 26.25
N PRO A 677 -4.05 24.35 25.24
CA PRO A 677 -4.24 24.79 23.86
C PRO A 677 -5.63 25.38 23.54
N TRP A 678 -5.70 26.19 22.48
CA TRP A 678 -6.98 26.54 21.86
C TRP A 678 -7.55 25.34 21.13
N HIS A 679 -8.87 25.23 21.08
CA HIS A 679 -9.57 24.14 20.41
C HIS A 679 -10.52 24.69 19.34
N ILE A 680 -10.54 24.05 18.19
CA ILE A 680 -11.24 24.54 16.99
C ILE A 680 -12.16 23.46 16.47
N SER A 681 -13.39 23.85 16.13
CA SER A 681 -14.42 22.93 15.63
C SER A 681 -15.25 23.58 14.52
N ILE A 682 -15.72 22.76 13.57
CA ILE A 682 -16.59 23.18 12.47
C ILE A 682 -17.91 22.41 12.57
N SER A 683 -19.03 23.09 12.28
CA SER A 683 -20.33 22.42 12.27
C SER A 683 -21.26 22.95 11.19
N ARG A 684 -22.15 22.08 10.69
CA ARG A 684 -23.26 22.45 9.81
C ARG A 684 -24.42 22.97 10.68
N GLY A 685 -24.68 24.27 10.62
CA GLY A 685 -25.81 24.92 11.31
C GLY A 685 -25.60 25.30 12.78
N ARG A 686 -26.69 25.73 13.44
CA ARG A 686 -26.69 26.42 14.74
C ARG A 686 -26.85 25.48 15.95
N LYS A 687 -26.38 24.22 15.90
CA LYS A 687 -26.57 23.28 17.03
C LYS A 687 -25.86 23.81 18.29
N SER A 688 -26.64 24.00 19.36
CA SER A 688 -26.20 24.47 20.68
C SER A 688 -25.89 23.31 21.63
N SER A 689 -25.22 22.25 21.19
CA SER A 689 -24.78 21.21 22.11
C SER A 689 -23.49 21.67 22.80
N SER A 690 -23.53 21.67 24.13
CA SER A 690 -22.45 21.95 25.08
C SER A 690 -21.43 20.82 25.19
N HIS A 691 -21.52 19.80 24.35
CA HIS A 691 -20.57 18.69 24.27
C HIS A 691 -20.01 18.63 22.85
N LEU A 692 -18.79 19.15 22.71
CA LEU A 692 -17.93 18.82 21.59
C LEU A 692 -17.24 17.51 21.97
N GLU A 693 -17.37 16.48 21.15
CA GLU A 693 -16.55 15.28 21.27
C GLU A 693 -15.10 15.68 20.98
N GLU A 694 -14.17 15.30 21.87
CA GLU A 694 -12.74 15.69 21.81
C GLU A 694 -12.07 15.30 20.48
N GLU A 695 -12.67 14.38 19.73
CA GLU A 695 -12.20 13.83 18.46
C GLU A 695 -12.26 14.83 17.27
N ASN A 696 -12.91 15.99 17.44
CA ASN A 696 -13.07 17.01 16.40
C ASN A 696 -12.29 18.30 16.69
N LEU A 697 -11.24 18.24 17.52
CA LEU A 697 -10.51 19.41 17.98
C LEU A 697 -9.14 19.55 17.29
N MET A 698 -8.87 20.73 16.73
CA MET A 698 -7.55 21.14 16.24
C MET A 698 -6.89 22.11 17.22
N LEU A 699 -5.56 22.03 17.38
CA LEU A 699 -4.77 22.97 18.20
C LEU A 699 -4.62 24.33 17.48
N TRP A 700 -4.32 25.38 18.25
CA TRP A 700 -4.17 26.75 17.71
C TRP A 700 -3.07 26.89 16.65
N GLU A 701 -1.90 26.33 16.93
CA GLU A 701 -0.70 26.48 16.11
C GLU A 701 -0.89 25.81 14.74
N ASP A 702 -1.55 24.65 14.74
CA ASP A 702 -1.92 23.92 13.52
C ASP A 702 -2.96 24.69 12.71
N PHE A 703 -3.94 25.29 13.36
CA PHE A 703 -4.92 26.12 12.66
C PHE A 703 -4.30 27.37 12.05
N GLY A 704 -3.47 28.10 12.80
CA GLY A 704 -2.85 29.34 12.35
C GLY A 704 -2.02 29.18 11.07
N SER A 705 -1.51 27.97 10.82
CA SER A 705 -0.76 27.61 9.61
C SER A 705 -1.59 26.87 8.54
N SER A 706 -2.85 26.57 8.81
CA SER A 706 -3.72 25.77 7.93
C SER A 706 -4.36 26.58 6.79
N HIS A 707 -4.70 25.89 5.68
CA HIS A 707 -5.52 26.46 4.59
C HIS A 707 -6.91 26.93 5.08
N LEU A 708 -7.37 26.38 6.20
CA LEU A 708 -8.64 26.71 6.84
C LEU A 708 -8.60 28.12 7.46
N ALA A 709 -7.50 28.49 8.13
CA ALA A 709 -7.29 29.85 8.63
C ALA A 709 -7.25 30.87 7.48
N ALA A 710 -6.58 30.52 6.37
CA ALA A 710 -6.57 31.34 5.16
C ALA A 710 -7.94 31.47 4.46
N SER A 711 -8.93 30.66 4.86
CA SER A 711 -10.28 30.61 4.28
C SER A 711 -11.39 31.07 5.23
N MET A 712 -11.05 31.73 6.35
CA MET A 712 -12.01 32.14 7.38
C MET A 712 -13.14 33.05 6.87
N ASP A 713 -12.88 33.92 5.89
CA ASP A 713 -13.89 34.81 5.32
C ASP A 713 -14.97 34.11 4.49
N LYS A 714 -14.76 32.81 4.19
CA LYS A 714 -15.72 32.00 3.46
C LYS A 714 -16.80 31.39 4.36
N PHE A 715 -16.68 31.50 5.69
CA PHE A 715 -17.69 30.99 6.64
C PHE A 715 -18.83 31.98 6.85
N ASP A 716 -20.07 31.48 6.86
CA ASP A 716 -21.26 32.31 7.08
C ASP A 716 -21.31 32.90 8.49
N ARG A 717 -20.73 32.17 9.46
CA ARG A 717 -20.63 32.60 10.85
C ARG A 717 -19.38 32.07 11.52
N ILE A 718 -18.67 32.95 12.20
CA ILE A 718 -17.53 32.63 13.06
C ILE A 718 -17.92 32.99 14.49
N THR A 719 -17.85 32.03 15.41
CA THR A 719 -18.09 32.25 16.83
C THR A 719 -16.85 31.93 17.63
N ILE A 720 -16.34 32.91 18.36
CA ILE A 720 -15.23 32.79 19.29
C ILE A 720 -15.83 32.77 20.70
N ARG A 721 -15.57 31.70 21.44
CA ARG A 721 -15.98 31.56 22.83
C ARG A 721 -14.74 31.55 23.70
N THR A 722 -14.61 32.55 24.57
CA THR A 722 -13.52 32.59 25.56
C THR A 722 -14.10 32.38 26.96
N ALA A 723 -13.57 31.42 27.71
CA ALA A 723 -13.99 31.14 29.08
C ALA A 723 -12.95 31.66 30.07
N TRP A 724 -13.41 32.24 31.20
CA TRP A 724 -12.55 32.64 32.31
C TRP A 724 -12.96 31.96 33.63
N ALA A 725 -11.99 31.87 34.55
CA ALA A 725 -11.99 31.06 35.76
C ALA A 725 -13.22 31.22 36.68
N LYS A 726 -13.56 30.12 37.37
CA LYS A 726 -14.61 30.01 38.41
C LYS A 726 -14.48 31.14 39.45
N SER A 727 -15.53 31.94 39.58
CA SER A 727 -15.81 32.66 40.82
C SER A 727 -17.04 31.99 41.44
N GLY A 728 -16.82 31.10 42.42
CA GLY A 728 -17.87 30.24 42.97
C GLY A 728 -18.34 29.14 42.00
N SER A 729 -19.64 28.83 42.01
CA SER A 729 -20.27 27.76 41.19
C SER A 729 -20.57 28.17 39.74
N ALA A 730 -20.39 29.43 39.36
CA ALA A 730 -20.71 29.93 38.02
C ALA A 730 -19.45 30.17 37.17
N THR A 731 -19.44 29.61 35.96
CA THR A 731 -18.43 29.88 34.93
C THR A 731 -18.83 31.13 34.15
N ILE A 732 -17.90 32.06 33.97
CA ILE A 732 -18.10 33.25 33.14
C ILE A 732 -17.45 33.01 31.78
N TYR A 733 -18.20 33.19 30.69
CA TYR A 733 -17.66 33.12 29.34
C TYR A 733 -18.12 34.33 28.51
N SER A 734 -17.24 34.82 27.65
CA SER A 734 -17.59 35.76 26.59
C SER A 734 -17.72 35.02 25.27
N MET A 735 -18.68 35.44 24.46
CA MET A 735 -18.91 34.91 23.13
C MET A 735 -18.96 36.06 22.15
N THR A 736 -18.03 36.08 21.21
CA THR A 736 -18.01 37.04 20.09
C THR A 736 -18.40 36.28 18.84
N THR A 737 -19.39 36.78 18.09
CA THR A 737 -19.85 36.17 16.84
C THR A 737 -19.79 37.19 15.72
N ARG A 738 -19.09 36.85 14.64
CA ARG A 738 -19.09 37.59 13.37
C ARG A 738 -19.91 36.82 12.35
N SER A 739 -20.89 37.47 11.74
CA SER A 739 -21.55 36.95 10.53
C SER A 739 -20.82 37.43 9.28
N ARG A 740 -20.98 36.70 8.17
CA ARG A 740 -20.42 37.08 6.86
C ARG A 740 -20.92 38.43 6.34
N GLU A 741 -22.11 38.87 6.77
CA GLU A 741 -22.66 40.20 6.49
C GLU A 741 -22.00 41.33 7.32
N GLY A 742 -20.93 41.05 8.05
CA GLY A 742 -20.22 42.04 8.87
C GLY A 742 -20.89 42.36 10.21
N LYS A 743 -22.06 41.76 10.53
CA LYS A 743 -22.70 41.96 11.84
C LYS A 743 -21.89 41.26 12.93
N LEU A 744 -21.43 42.04 13.90
CA LEU A 744 -20.69 41.60 15.08
C LEU A 744 -21.63 41.62 16.29
N ALA A 745 -21.72 40.52 17.02
CA ALA A 745 -22.46 40.44 18.28
C ALA A 745 -21.54 39.89 19.37
N ALA A 746 -21.51 40.55 20.52
CA ALA A 746 -20.81 40.08 21.71
C ALA A 746 -21.84 39.82 22.81
N LYS A 747 -21.71 38.67 23.49
CA LYS A 747 -22.54 38.31 24.64
C LYS A 747 -21.65 37.87 25.79
N LEU A 748 -21.97 38.35 27.00
CA LEU A 748 -21.35 37.91 28.23
C LEU A 748 -22.32 37.01 28.98
N TYR A 749 -21.82 35.89 29.48
CA TYR A 749 -22.62 34.92 30.22
C TYR A 749 -21.99 34.67 31.58
N LYS A 750 -22.83 34.64 32.61
CA LYS A 750 -22.48 34.19 33.97
C LYS A 750 -23.42 33.04 34.32
N GLY A 751 -22.96 31.80 34.14
CA GLY A 751 -23.85 30.62 34.19
C GLY A 751 -24.77 30.56 32.97
N GLU A 752 -26.08 30.38 33.19
CA GLU A 752 -27.12 30.34 32.13
C GLU A 752 -27.73 31.73 31.82
N THR A 753 -27.42 32.75 32.63
CA THR A 753 -27.96 34.09 32.46
C THR A 753 -27.21 34.87 31.38
N VAL A 754 -27.94 35.42 30.42
CA VAL A 754 -27.43 36.22 29.31
C VAL A 754 -27.44 37.70 29.69
N ILE A 755 -26.30 38.38 29.51
CA ILE A 755 -26.23 39.85 29.50
C ILE A 755 -26.10 40.24 28.02
N GLU A 756 -27.18 40.68 27.40
CA GLU A 756 -27.21 41.01 25.96
C GLU A 756 -26.71 42.44 25.68
N MET A 757 -25.94 42.59 24.60
CA MET A 757 -25.63 43.87 23.99
C MET A 757 -26.07 43.80 22.52
N GLU A 758 -27.03 44.63 22.11
CA GLU A 758 -27.48 44.74 20.71
C GLU A 758 -26.93 46.01 20.04
N GLN A 759 -26.73 45.92 18.72
CA GLN A 759 -26.26 47.02 17.87
C GLN A 759 -27.44 47.64 17.10
N GLY A 760 -27.65 48.95 17.23
CA GLY A 760 -28.48 49.74 16.32
C GLY A 760 -27.64 50.47 15.27
N PRO A 761 -28.19 50.86 14.10
CA PRO A 761 -27.41 51.48 13.04
C PRO A 761 -27.05 52.92 13.43
N GLY A 762 -25.77 53.16 13.74
CA GLY A 762 -25.18 54.50 13.85
C GLY A 762 -25.03 55.10 15.26
N THR A 763 -24.96 54.33 16.35
CA THR A 763 -24.71 54.90 17.70
C THR A 763 -23.98 53.91 18.62
N GLU A 764 -23.20 54.45 19.59
CA GLU A 764 -22.47 53.70 20.63
C GLU A 764 -23.36 52.69 21.39
N PHE A 765 -22.77 51.58 21.81
CA PHE A 765 -23.43 50.52 22.58
C PHE A 765 -23.91 51.07 23.95
N GLN A 766 -25.20 50.91 24.26
CA GLN A 766 -25.70 51.16 25.63
C GLN A 766 -25.49 49.92 26.51
N VAL A 767 -24.76 50.09 27.62
CA VAL A 767 -24.66 49.11 28.70
C VAL A 767 -25.96 49.17 29.52
N LEU A 768 -26.76 48.10 29.48
CA LEU A 768 -27.87 47.92 30.42
C LEU A 768 -27.32 47.28 31.71
N GLU A 769 -26.91 48.11 32.67
CA GLU A 769 -26.60 47.67 34.04
C GLU A 769 -27.77 47.96 35.00
N ARG A 770 -28.16 46.95 35.75
CA ARG A 770 -28.81 46.99 37.08
C ARG A 770 -28.27 45.74 37.80
N GLU A 771 -27.62 45.75 38.96
CA GLU A 771 -27.53 46.65 40.14
C GLU A 771 -26.08 46.51 40.70
N GLU A 772 -25.27 47.56 40.82
CA GLU A 772 -25.17 48.66 41.82
C GLU A 772 -24.07 48.49 42.91
N ARG A 773 -23.09 49.41 42.79
CA ARG A 773 -22.33 50.25 43.76
C ARG A 773 -22.02 49.85 45.22
N VAL A 774 -20.81 50.31 45.58
CA VAL A 774 -19.91 50.09 46.74
C VAL A 774 -20.24 50.88 48.02
N ILE A 775 -19.91 50.33 49.22
CA ILE A 775 -19.69 51.12 50.46
C ILE A 775 -18.43 50.59 51.22
N ARG A 776 -17.59 51.49 51.74
CA ARG A 776 -16.27 51.26 52.36
C ARG A 776 -16.32 51.47 53.89
N ASP A 777 -15.60 50.64 54.64
CA ASP A 777 -15.34 50.79 56.09
C ASP A 777 -13.88 50.36 56.41
N GLN A 778 -13.34 50.85 57.53
CA GLN A 778 -11.92 51.00 57.91
C GLN A 778 -11.06 49.73 58.08
N SER A 779 -11.49 48.55 57.62
CA SER A 779 -10.65 47.32 57.64
C SER A 779 -10.45 46.63 56.28
N GLY A 780 -10.76 47.33 55.18
CA GLY A 780 -10.32 47.01 53.82
C GLY A 780 -11.27 46.12 53.01
N LEU A 781 -11.56 46.53 51.77
CA LEU A 781 -11.23 45.80 50.53
C LEU A 781 -11.48 46.70 49.30
N GLU A 782 -10.53 46.67 48.37
CA GLU A 782 -10.58 47.23 47.02
C GLU A 782 -11.19 46.16 46.08
N VAL A 783 -12.11 46.55 45.19
CA VAL A 783 -12.57 45.69 44.09
C VAL A 783 -12.40 46.44 42.77
N LYS A 784 -11.43 45.98 41.97
CA LYS A 784 -11.25 46.31 40.55
C LYS A 784 -11.64 45.11 39.71
N ARG A 785 -12.45 45.27 38.64
CA ARG A 785 -12.43 44.38 37.45
C ARG A 785 -13.40 44.78 36.34
N ALA A 786 -12.84 45.02 35.13
CA ALA A 786 -13.33 44.53 33.83
C ALA A 786 -12.32 44.61 32.65
N GLY A 787 -11.01 44.83 32.86
CA GLY A 787 -10.08 45.16 31.76
C GLY A 787 -9.41 44.01 30.98
N VAL A 788 -9.55 42.73 31.36
CA VAL A 788 -8.71 41.63 30.82
C VAL A 788 -9.37 40.88 29.64
N LEU A 789 -10.70 40.74 29.64
CA LEU A 789 -11.43 40.00 28.60
C LEU A 789 -11.41 40.70 27.23
N SER A 790 -11.44 42.04 27.21
CA SER A 790 -11.35 42.84 25.98
C SER A 790 -9.97 42.73 25.32
N LYS A 791 -8.89 42.71 26.11
CA LYS A 791 -7.50 42.60 25.61
C LYS A 791 -7.20 41.24 24.98
N LEU A 792 -7.74 40.16 25.52
CA LEU A 792 -7.50 38.81 24.99
C LEU A 792 -8.30 38.55 23.70
N ALA A 793 -9.54 39.03 23.64
CA ALA A 793 -10.35 39.01 22.41
C ALA A 793 -9.77 39.93 21.32
N LYS A 794 -9.25 41.10 21.70
CA LYS A 794 -8.53 42.03 20.80
C LYS A 794 -7.27 41.38 20.22
N ARG A 795 -6.40 40.83 21.08
CA ARG A 795 -5.18 40.14 20.66
C ARG A 795 -5.47 38.95 19.75
N PHE A 796 -6.57 38.23 19.99
CA PHE A 796 -7.03 37.18 19.10
C PHE A 796 -7.45 37.71 17.73
N CYS A 797 -8.32 38.73 17.67
CA CYS A 797 -8.78 39.30 16.40
C CYS A 797 -7.64 39.94 15.59
N GLU A 798 -6.66 40.54 16.27
CA GLU A 798 -5.42 41.05 15.68
C GLU A 798 -4.55 39.91 15.11
N MET A 799 -4.45 38.77 15.81
CA MET A 799 -3.70 37.60 15.34
C MET A 799 -4.28 36.94 14.07
N ILE A 800 -5.58 37.08 13.81
CA ILE A 800 -6.25 36.51 12.62
C ILE A 800 -6.61 37.57 11.56
N ASN A 801 -6.01 38.76 11.65
CA ASN A 801 -6.08 39.82 10.65
C ASN A 801 -7.52 40.25 10.25
N LEU A 802 -8.44 40.30 11.21
CA LEU A 802 -9.80 40.79 10.98
C LEU A 802 -9.82 42.33 11.06
N GLU A 803 -9.71 43.02 9.93
CA GLU A 803 -9.48 44.48 9.87
C GLU A 803 -10.64 45.37 10.38
N ASP A 804 -11.83 44.83 10.69
CA ASP A 804 -13.02 45.62 11.09
C ASP A 804 -13.51 45.40 12.54
N VAL A 805 -12.67 44.89 13.45
CA VAL A 805 -13.08 44.67 14.85
C VAL A 805 -12.75 45.88 15.73
N ARG A 806 -13.72 46.79 15.94
CA ARG A 806 -13.64 47.77 17.03
C ARG A 806 -14.06 47.13 18.36
N VAL A 807 -13.10 46.87 19.24
CA VAL A 807 -13.33 46.51 20.64
C VAL A 807 -13.26 47.79 21.48
N LEU A 808 -14.35 48.18 22.13
CA LEU A 808 -14.35 49.31 23.07
C LEU A 808 -13.63 48.91 24.36
N GLU A 809 -12.65 49.71 24.78
CA GLU A 809 -12.14 49.67 26.16
C GLU A 809 -13.20 50.32 27.05
N LEU A 810 -13.75 49.56 27.99
CA LEU A 810 -14.50 50.14 29.10
C LEU A 810 -13.47 50.74 30.05
N ASP A 811 -13.44 52.08 30.14
CA ASP A 811 -12.57 52.77 31.08
C ASP A 811 -13.00 52.44 32.52
N ALA A 812 -11.98 52.10 33.32
CA ALA A 812 -11.89 51.73 34.75
C ALA A 812 -13.18 51.47 35.56
#